data_AF-A0A4R4T889-F1
#
_entry.id   AF-A0A4R4T889-F1
#
_cell.length_a   1.000
_cell.length_b   1.000
_cell.length_c   1.000
_cell.angle_alpha   90.00
_cell.angle_beta   90.00
_cell.angle_gamma   90.00
#
_symmetry.space_group_name_H-M   'P 1'
#
loop_
_entity.id
_entity.type
_entity.pdbx_description
1 polymer ?
#
loop_
_entity_poly.entity_id
_entity_poly.type
_entity_poly.pdbx_seq_one_letter_code
_entity_poly.pdbx_strand_id
1 'polypeptide(L)'
;MRIRRGSAITTPTTRVRTRTRRTRQRLWLTGILALSMPLGLTAAGGSASADEPQLLQFEEDFLDLYAKIKDPANGYFSDEGIPYHSVETLLVEAPDHGHETTSEAYSYLIWLEAQYGQVTGDWGPFNDAWDLMEEFMIPDSGEQPTTSFYNASSPATYAPESTNPADYPARLDPNISVGSDPLAAELRSAYGTSDIYGMHWIQDVDDVYGYGDVCGGNSGDPTFINTFQRGPQESTWETVPQPSCEDFSYGGPNGYLDLFTGDNSYSRQWRYTNAPDADARAVQAAYWANQWAGEQGNAAQVADVVDRASRMGDYLRYSTYDKYFKQIGNCVGASSCPAGSGRNSSHRLLGWYYAWGGALDTSAGWSWRIGSSSAHFGYQNPMAAYALSEDPALIPNSPTAASDWGASLDRQVEFYRWLQSSEGAIAGGATNSWEGHYGTPPSGTPTFYGMYYDEKPVYHDPPSNQWFGMQAWSMQRLAEYYYESDDQLAGQVLDKWVDWVLDNVTIGSGGDYQIPSTLAWSGAPDTWNASNPGANNNLHVQVTEYTQDVGVTGSLANALSYYAAASGDTAAQETAAGLLDALMANSDDLGVAVPETRRDYNRFDDEIYIPNGWSGTMPNGDTIEPGATFDSIRTFYQDDPDWPQVEAYLNGGPAPTFTYHRFWAQADIAIALSTYTSLFGDA
;
A
#
# COMPACT_ATOMS: atom_id res chain seq x y z
N MET A 1 -43.66 -31.18 56.85
CA MET A 1 -43.76 -29.81 56.28
C MET A 1 -42.51 -29.64 55.40
N ARG A 2 -42.60 -29.83 54.07
CA ARG A 2 -42.62 -28.77 53.03
C ARG A 2 -41.53 -27.70 53.29
N ILE A 3 -40.60 -27.30 52.42
CA ILE A 3 -40.45 -27.33 50.95
C ILE A 3 -39.03 -26.80 50.58
N ARG A 4 -38.46 -27.37 49.51
CA ARG A 4 -37.56 -26.89 48.41
C ARG A 4 -36.33 -25.96 48.58
N ARG A 5 -35.35 -26.37 47.75
CA ARG A 5 -34.18 -25.76 47.09
C ARG A 5 -34.33 -24.33 46.52
N GLY A 6 -33.19 -23.65 46.44
CA GLY A 6 -32.77 -22.69 45.40
C GLY A 6 -31.27 -22.35 45.60
N SER A 7 -30.36 -22.95 44.85
CA SER A 7 -29.71 -22.41 43.63
C SER A 7 -28.96 -21.09 43.90
N ALA A 8 -27.66 -21.19 44.18
CA ALA A 8 -26.72 -20.08 44.08
C ALA A 8 -26.23 -19.95 42.64
N ILE A 9 -26.34 -18.74 42.12
CA ILE A 9 -25.89 -18.30 40.80
C ILE A 9 -24.36 -18.23 40.83
N THR A 10 -23.73 -18.93 39.89
CA THR A 10 -22.30 -18.85 39.60
C THR A 10 -22.01 -17.58 38.81
N THR A 11 -21.19 -16.70 39.37
CA THR A 11 -20.55 -15.57 38.69
C THR A 11 -19.47 -16.10 37.74
N PRO A 12 -19.39 -15.68 36.46
CA PRO A 12 -18.27 -16.02 35.60
C PRO A 12 -17.05 -15.19 36.03
N THR A 13 -15.97 -15.88 36.38
CA THR A 13 -14.65 -15.29 36.59
C THR A 13 -14.02 -15.04 35.22
N THR A 14 -13.80 -13.76 34.91
CA THR A 14 -12.95 -13.28 33.82
C THR A 14 -11.53 -13.83 34.03
N ARG A 15 -11.11 -14.76 33.16
CA ARG A 15 -9.70 -15.17 33.05
C ARG A 15 -8.95 -14.12 32.26
N VAL A 16 -8.21 -13.27 32.98
CA VAL A 16 -7.08 -12.52 32.43
C VAL A 16 -6.03 -13.55 32.00
N ARG A 17 -5.78 -13.67 30.69
CA ARG A 17 -4.63 -14.41 30.16
C ARG A 17 -3.45 -13.45 30.18
N THR A 18 -2.55 -13.63 31.13
CA THR A 18 -1.21 -13.05 31.08
C THR A 18 -0.46 -13.63 29.87
N ARG A 19 -0.04 -12.78 28.93
CA ARG A 19 0.93 -13.12 27.87
C ARG A 19 2.22 -13.56 28.56
N THR A 20 2.50 -14.87 28.56
CA THR A 20 3.79 -15.40 29.01
C THR A 20 4.80 -15.31 27.87
N ARG A 21 5.79 -14.42 28.00
CA ARG A 21 7.04 -14.41 27.21
C ARG A 21 7.59 -15.83 27.09
N ARG A 22 7.54 -16.41 25.89
CA ARG A 22 8.31 -17.62 25.55
C ARG A 22 9.60 -17.17 24.88
N THR A 23 10.64 -16.96 25.69
CA THR A 23 12.03 -16.90 25.19
C THR A 23 12.38 -18.26 24.56
N ARG A 24 12.36 -18.34 23.22
CA ARG A 24 13.02 -19.41 22.48
C ARG A 24 14.48 -19.00 22.27
N GLN A 25 15.39 -19.48 23.12
CA GLN A 25 16.82 -19.43 22.83
C GLN A 25 17.10 -20.35 21.63
N ARG A 26 17.40 -19.77 20.46
CA ARG A 26 18.03 -20.50 19.35
C ARG A 26 19.53 -20.58 19.63
N LEU A 27 20.02 -21.78 19.94
CA LEU A 27 21.46 -22.08 20.01
C LEU A 27 22.00 -22.22 18.58
N TRP A 28 22.92 -21.33 18.20
CA TRP A 28 23.80 -21.51 17.05
C TRP A 28 24.86 -22.57 17.40
N LEU A 29 24.83 -23.70 16.70
CA LEU A 29 25.89 -24.72 16.76
C LEU A 29 26.52 -24.84 15.38
N THR A 30 27.69 -24.21 15.25
CA THR A 30 28.64 -24.41 14.16
C THR A 30 29.06 -25.87 14.07
N GLY A 31 28.86 -26.50 12.91
CA GLY A 31 29.26 -27.87 12.62
C GLY A 31 29.61 -28.06 11.16
N ILE A 32 30.85 -27.72 10.78
CA ILE A 32 31.46 -28.07 9.50
C ILE A 32 31.61 -29.59 9.43
N LEU A 33 31.00 -30.24 8.43
CA LEU A 33 31.49 -31.53 7.93
C LEU A 33 31.19 -31.65 6.42
N ALA A 34 32.23 -31.43 5.62
CA ALA A 34 32.24 -31.69 4.19
C ALA A 34 32.20 -33.20 3.92
N LEU A 35 31.27 -33.64 3.07
CA LEU A 35 31.37 -34.92 2.36
C LEU A 35 31.06 -34.70 0.88
N SER A 36 32.11 -34.71 0.09
CA SER A 36 32.11 -34.72 -1.38
C SER A 36 31.68 -36.09 -1.91
N MET A 37 30.73 -36.13 -2.85
CA MET A 37 30.66 -37.18 -3.88
C MET A 37 30.31 -36.59 -5.25
N PRO A 38 30.88 -37.10 -6.35
CA PRO A 38 30.83 -36.46 -7.65
C PRO A 38 29.59 -36.90 -8.45
N LEU A 39 28.79 -35.95 -8.92
CA LEU A 39 27.85 -36.17 -10.02
C LEU A 39 28.56 -35.89 -11.35
N GLY A 40 28.48 -36.87 -12.25
CA GLY A 40 29.08 -36.80 -13.57
C GLY A 40 28.33 -35.85 -14.48
N LEU A 41 29.06 -34.87 -15.04
CA LEU A 41 28.61 -34.07 -16.16
C LEU A 41 28.55 -34.93 -17.43
N THR A 42 27.36 -35.09 -17.99
CA THR A 42 27.20 -35.27 -19.44
C THR A 42 27.06 -33.89 -20.07
N ALA A 43 28.12 -33.42 -20.72
CA ALA A 43 28.12 -32.19 -21.50
C ALA A 43 27.26 -32.39 -22.77
N ALA A 44 26.09 -31.75 -22.79
CA ALA A 44 25.43 -31.36 -24.04
C ALA A 44 25.88 -29.92 -24.31
N GLY A 45 26.57 -29.71 -25.44
CA GLY A 45 27.04 -28.39 -25.83
C GLY A 45 25.86 -27.52 -26.26
N GLY A 46 25.39 -26.66 -25.36
CA GLY A 46 24.74 -25.40 -25.70
C GLY A 46 25.81 -24.35 -25.99
N SER A 47 25.63 -23.56 -27.04
CA SER A 47 26.39 -22.34 -27.23
C SER A 47 25.93 -21.33 -26.18
N ALA A 48 26.77 -21.03 -25.19
CA ALA A 48 26.52 -19.94 -24.26
C ALA A 48 26.17 -18.67 -25.05
N SER A 49 25.02 -18.06 -24.75
CA SER A 49 24.65 -16.75 -25.28
C SER A 49 25.66 -15.71 -24.79
N ALA A 50 25.72 -14.54 -25.45
CA ALA A 50 26.58 -13.46 -24.97
C ALA A 50 26.16 -12.92 -23.59
N ASP A 51 24.94 -13.27 -23.15
CA ASP A 51 24.27 -12.71 -21.98
C ASP A 51 24.34 -13.64 -20.75
N GLU A 52 24.70 -14.93 -20.91
CA GLU A 52 24.83 -15.89 -19.80
C GLU A 52 25.68 -15.37 -18.61
N PRO A 53 26.84 -14.70 -18.80
CA PRO A 53 27.61 -14.17 -17.68
C PRO A 53 26.90 -13.05 -16.91
N GLN A 54 26.07 -12.24 -17.57
CA GLN A 54 25.33 -11.14 -16.93
C GLN A 54 24.13 -11.69 -16.15
N LEU A 55 23.46 -12.70 -16.68
CA LEU A 55 22.36 -13.39 -16.01
C LEU A 55 22.81 -14.05 -14.71
N LEU A 56 23.95 -14.74 -14.73
CA LEU A 56 24.56 -15.30 -13.51
C LEU A 56 24.93 -14.21 -12.49
N GLN A 57 25.38 -13.04 -12.97
CA GLN A 57 25.71 -11.91 -12.08
C GLN A 57 24.45 -11.36 -11.39
N PHE A 58 23.34 -11.17 -12.10
CA PHE A 58 22.11 -10.64 -11.49
C PHE A 58 21.46 -11.61 -10.49
N GLU A 59 21.56 -12.93 -10.68
CA GLU A 59 21.15 -13.90 -9.67
C GLU A 59 22.02 -13.82 -8.41
N GLU A 60 23.34 -13.71 -8.57
CA GLU A 60 24.27 -13.50 -7.45
C GLU A 60 24.00 -12.17 -6.73
N ASP A 61 23.77 -11.10 -7.47
CA ASP A 61 23.42 -9.77 -6.94
C ASP A 61 22.10 -9.79 -6.15
N PHE A 62 21.10 -10.55 -6.63
CA PHE A 62 19.86 -10.78 -5.88
C PHE A 62 20.14 -11.45 -4.53
N LEU A 63 20.91 -12.54 -4.52
CA LEU A 63 21.20 -13.28 -3.29
C LEU A 63 22.04 -12.46 -2.30
N ASP A 64 22.99 -11.67 -2.81
CA ASP A 64 23.82 -10.78 -2.00
C ASP A 64 23.00 -9.63 -1.39
N LEU A 65 22.13 -8.98 -2.18
CA LEU A 65 21.24 -7.94 -1.68
C LEU A 65 20.21 -8.50 -0.70
N TYR A 66 19.62 -9.66 -0.99
CA TYR A 66 18.75 -10.37 -0.06
C TYR A 66 19.49 -10.64 1.27
N ALA A 67 20.73 -11.13 1.22
CA ALA A 67 21.52 -11.37 2.44
C ALA A 67 21.76 -10.08 3.25
N LYS A 68 22.01 -8.95 2.59
CA LYS A 68 22.13 -7.64 3.27
C LYS A 68 20.81 -7.20 3.92
N ILE A 69 19.69 -7.33 3.21
CA ILE A 69 18.36 -6.98 3.73
C ILE A 69 18.05 -7.83 4.98
N LYS A 70 18.33 -9.14 4.92
CA LYS A 70 18.03 -10.09 6.00
C LYS A 70 19.06 -10.13 7.12
N ASP A 71 20.21 -9.46 7.00
CA ASP A 71 21.20 -9.39 8.08
C ASP A 71 20.68 -8.49 9.22
N PRO A 72 20.46 -9.02 10.43
CA PRO A 72 20.02 -8.19 11.56
C PRO A 72 20.98 -7.04 11.90
N ALA A 73 22.25 -7.12 11.50
CA ALA A 73 23.21 -6.04 11.68
C ALA A 73 22.89 -4.79 10.84
N ASN A 74 22.13 -4.94 9.77
CA ASN A 74 21.77 -3.86 8.84
C ASN A 74 20.46 -3.15 9.21
N GLY A 75 19.72 -3.65 10.21
CA GLY A 75 18.64 -2.88 10.85
C GLY A 75 17.34 -2.73 10.06
N TYR A 76 17.10 -3.49 8.99
CA TYR A 76 15.84 -3.43 8.23
C TYR A 76 14.59 -3.90 9.00
N PHE A 77 14.78 -4.65 10.09
CA PHE A 77 13.70 -5.29 10.83
C PHE A 77 13.79 -4.99 12.32
N SER A 78 12.63 -4.91 12.98
CA SER A 78 12.53 -4.88 14.44
C SER A 78 12.90 -6.22 15.09
N ASP A 79 12.95 -6.25 16.43
CA ASP A 79 13.18 -7.48 17.21
C ASP A 79 12.09 -8.54 17.00
N GLU A 80 10.86 -8.13 16.66
CA GLU A 80 9.73 -8.97 16.28
C GLU A 80 9.87 -9.52 14.84
N GLY A 81 10.79 -8.98 14.06
CA GLY A 81 10.98 -9.31 12.64
C GLY A 81 10.13 -8.48 11.69
N ILE A 82 9.50 -7.40 12.16
CA ILE A 82 8.67 -6.48 11.37
C ILE A 82 9.58 -5.61 10.51
N PRO A 83 9.39 -5.52 9.18
CA PRO A 83 10.18 -4.62 8.35
C PRO A 83 9.85 -3.17 8.71
N TYR A 84 10.86 -2.33 8.94
CA TYR A 84 10.64 -0.88 8.99
C TYR A 84 10.37 -0.32 7.60
N HIS A 85 9.88 0.91 7.51
CA HIS A 85 9.82 1.63 6.24
C HIS A 85 11.22 1.90 5.68
N SER A 86 12.16 2.28 6.55
CA SER A 86 13.58 2.48 6.24
C SER A 86 14.49 2.12 7.41
N VAL A 87 15.75 1.81 7.12
CA VAL A 87 16.80 1.64 8.16
C VAL A 87 17.03 2.94 8.93
N GLU A 88 17.02 4.08 8.24
CA GLU A 88 17.16 5.38 8.87
C GLU A 88 15.83 5.83 9.49
N THR A 89 15.89 6.42 10.68
CA THR A 89 14.71 6.86 11.47
C THR A 89 14.16 8.21 11.02
N LEU A 90 15.02 9.17 10.66
CA LEU A 90 14.60 10.50 10.20
C LEU A 90 14.19 10.46 8.72
N LEU A 91 12.91 10.15 8.49
CA LEU A 91 12.29 10.11 7.17
C LEU A 91 10.83 10.56 7.23
N VAL A 92 10.44 11.47 6.32
CA VAL A 92 9.05 11.95 6.17
C VAL A 92 8.66 12.02 4.70
N GLU A 93 7.68 11.23 4.25
CA GLU A 93 7.22 11.23 2.84
C GLU A 93 5.80 10.69 2.63
N ALA A 94 5.40 9.67 3.39
CA ALA A 94 4.04 9.15 3.49
C ALA A 94 3.82 8.61 4.92
N PRO A 95 4.63 7.65 5.42
CA PRO A 95 4.97 7.62 6.83
C PRO A 95 5.75 8.89 7.18
N ASP A 96 5.69 9.27 8.46
CA ASP A 96 6.34 10.45 9.00
C ASP A 96 7.43 10.12 10.02
N HIS A 97 7.80 8.83 10.14
CA HIS A 97 9.01 8.33 10.79
C HIS A 97 9.48 7.01 10.14
N GLY A 98 10.79 6.81 10.01
CA GLY A 98 11.38 5.69 9.25
C GLY A 98 11.17 4.30 9.88
N HIS A 99 11.01 4.25 11.20
CA HIS A 99 10.66 3.01 11.93
C HIS A 99 9.14 2.85 12.16
N GLU A 100 8.31 3.67 11.52
CA GLU A 100 6.99 3.18 11.18
C GLU A 100 7.12 2.07 10.14
N THR A 101 6.07 1.30 9.95
CA THR A 101 5.95 0.36 8.83
C THR A 101 4.61 0.53 8.15
N THR A 102 4.50 -0.04 6.97
CA THR A 102 3.31 0.05 6.13
C THR A 102 2.89 -1.31 5.61
N SER A 103 1.62 -1.44 5.24
CA SER A 103 1.17 -2.62 4.50
C SER A 103 1.93 -2.80 3.19
N GLU A 104 2.41 -1.68 2.61
CA GLU A 104 3.34 -1.70 1.48
C GLU A 104 4.63 -2.46 1.82
N ALA A 105 5.32 -2.11 2.90
CA ALA A 105 6.55 -2.80 3.32
C ALA A 105 6.31 -4.31 3.53
N TYR A 106 5.20 -4.69 4.16
CA TYR A 106 4.81 -6.10 4.28
C TYR A 106 4.56 -6.78 2.92
N SER A 107 3.86 -6.11 2.00
CA SER A 107 3.62 -6.66 0.67
C SER A 107 4.90 -6.85 -0.14
N TYR A 108 5.89 -5.96 0.03
CA TYR A 108 7.23 -6.12 -0.55
C TYR A 108 8.04 -7.21 0.14
N LEU A 109 7.91 -7.40 1.45
CA LEU A 109 8.54 -8.52 2.15
C LEU A 109 8.02 -9.84 1.59
N ILE A 110 6.70 -9.99 1.47
CA ILE A 110 6.08 -11.20 0.91
C ILE A 110 6.59 -11.46 -0.52
N TRP A 111 6.73 -10.41 -1.33
CA TRP A 111 7.24 -10.55 -2.70
C TRP A 111 8.73 -10.91 -2.74
N LEU A 112 9.56 -10.28 -1.91
CA LEU A 112 10.98 -10.59 -1.78
C LEU A 112 11.19 -12.06 -1.39
N GLU A 113 10.41 -12.57 -0.44
CA GLU A 113 10.50 -13.96 0.00
C GLU A 113 9.92 -14.95 -1.04
N ALA A 114 8.93 -14.55 -1.83
CA ALA A 114 8.47 -15.33 -2.98
C ALA A 114 9.57 -15.48 -4.04
N GLN A 115 10.30 -14.40 -4.32
CA GLN A 115 11.43 -14.38 -5.24
C GLN A 115 12.58 -15.25 -4.71
N TYR A 116 12.85 -15.20 -3.41
CA TYR A 116 13.83 -16.09 -2.76
C TYR A 116 13.43 -17.56 -2.90
N GLY A 117 12.14 -17.89 -2.73
CA GLY A 117 11.61 -19.22 -2.98
C GLY A 117 11.77 -19.67 -4.44
N GLN A 118 11.59 -18.76 -5.41
CA GLN A 118 11.81 -19.06 -6.82
C GLN A 118 13.27 -19.44 -7.09
N VAL A 119 14.22 -18.66 -6.58
CA VAL A 119 15.66 -18.88 -6.83
C VAL A 119 16.19 -20.11 -6.09
N THR A 120 15.79 -20.31 -4.84
CA THR A 120 16.42 -21.29 -3.94
C THR A 120 15.63 -22.59 -3.77
N GLY A 121 14.33 -22.56 -4.07
CA GLY A 121 13.37 -23.63 -3.74
C GLY A 121 13.00 -23.70 -2.26
N ASP A 122 13.47 -22.78 -1.41
CA ASP A 122 13.08 -22.68 -0.01
C ASP A 122 11.89 -21.73 0.16
N TRP A 123 10.70 -22.31 0.35
CA TRP A 123 9.45 -21.59 0.54
C TRP A 123 9.11 -21.30 2.01
N GLY A 124 9.99 -21.68 2.95
CA GLY A 124 9.81 -21.38 4.37
C GLY A 124 9.67 -19.89 4.65
N PRO A 125 10.62 -19.04 4.20
CA PRO A 125 10.58 -17.59 4.41
C PRO A 125 9.30 -16.91 3.87
N PHE A 126 8.79 -17.35 2.72
CA PHE A 126 7.53 -16.84 2.16
C PHE A 126 6.34 -17.09 3.10
N ASN A 127 6.25 -18.30 3.66
CA ASN A 127 5.22 -18.63 4.63
C ASN A 127 5.37 -17.84 5.94
N ASP A 128 6.61 -17.70 6.44
CA ASP A 128 6.91 -16.94 7.66
C ASP A 128 6.56 -15.45 7.50
N ALA A 129 6.80 -14.85 6.32
CA ALA A 129 6.43 -13.46 6.03
C ALA A 129 4.91 -13.24 6.03
N TRP A 130 4.12 -14.19 5.50
CA TRP A 130 2.67 -14.11 5.58
C TRP A 130 2.16 -14.25 7.01
N ASP A 131 2.71 -15.20 7.78
CA ASP A 131 2.35 -15.40 9.18
C ASP A 131 2.66 -14.13 10.03
N LEU A 132 3.79 -13.49 9.77
CA LEU A 132 4.17 -12.23 10.42
C LEU A 132 3.18 -11.09 10.08
N MET A 133 2.81 -10.96 8.80
CA MET A 133 1.83 -9.98 8.34
C MET A 133 0.44 -10.21 8.96
N GLU A 134 -0.02 -11.46 9.08
CA GLU A 134 -1.26 -11.77 9.81
C GLU A 134 -1.17 -11.45 11.31
N GLU A 135 -0.01 -11.64 11.93
CA GLU A 135 0.17 -11.40 13.37
C GLU A 135 0.17 -9.90 13.71
N PHE A 136 0.79 -9.07 12.86
CA PHE A 136 1.08 -7.67 13.21
C PHE A 136 0.39 -6.64 12.32
N MET A 137 -0.04 -6.97 11.10
CA MET A 137 -0.59 -5.98 10.15
C MET A 137 -2.08 -6.17 9.82
N ILE A 138 -2.66 -7.33 10.12
CA ILE A 138 -4.11 -7.56 10.04
C ILE A 138 -4.72 -7.50 11.46
N PRO A 139 -5.62 -6.55 11.76
CA PRO A 139 -6.24 -6.47 13.08
C PRO A 139 -6.94 -7.76 13.47
N ASP A 140 -6.64 -8.32 14.64
CA ASP A 140 -7.26 -9.56 15.10
C ASP A 140 -8.70 -9.35 15.63
N SER A 141 -9.43 -10.43 15.95
CA SER A 141 -10.81 -10.29 16.48
C SER A 141 -10.92 -9.50 17.80
N GLY A 142 -9.84 -9.41 18.58
CA GLY A 142 -9.76 -8.58 19.78
C GLY A 142 -9.54 -7.10 19.48
N GLU A 143 -8.90 -6.79 18.34
CA GLU A 143 -8.62 -5.44 17.85
C GLU A 143 -9.75 -4.86 16.99
N GLN A 144 -10.64 -5.70 16.45
CA GLN A 144 -11.90 -5.31 15.79
C GLN A 144 -13.16 -5.95 16.44
N PRO A 145 -13.38 -5.80 17.75
CA PRO A 145 -14.27 -6.66 18.55
C PRO A 145 -15.78 -6.49 18.29
N THR A 146 -16.18 -5.46 17.57
CA THR A 146 -17.59 -5.07 17.40
C THR A 146 -18.06 -5.06 15.94
N THR A 147 -17.32 -5.73 15.06
CA THR A 147 -17.69 -5.99 13.66
C THR A 147 -19.07 -6.63 13.51
N SER A 148 -19.50 -7.40 14.52
CA SER A 148 -20.82 -8.05 14.53
C SER A 148 -22.03 -7.11 14.65
N PHE A 149 -21.83 -5.84 15.03
CA PHE A 149 -22.89 -4.83 15.05
C PHE A 149 -23.11 -4.14 13.70
N TYR A 150 -22.30 -4.48 12.70
CA TYR A 150 -22.35 -3.85 11.40
C TYR A 150 -23.70 -4.07 10.71
N ASN A 151 -24.27 -2.99 10.17
CA ASN A 151 -25.51 -3.03 9.41
C ASN A 151 -25.26 -2.69 7.94
N ALA A 152 -25.22 -3.72 7.08
CA ALA A 152 -25.00 -3.56 5.65
C ALA A 152 -26.04 -2.69 4.92
N SER A 153 -27.24 -2.48 5.50
CA SER A 153 -28.25 -1.56 4.95
C SER A 153 -28.03 -0.09 5.32
N SER A 154 -27.10 0.18 6.24
CA SER A 154 -26.70 1.50 6.72
C SER A 154 -25.20 1.46 7.07
N PRO A 155 -24.33 1.30 6.06
CA PRO A 155 -22.92 0.93 6.24
C PRO A 155 -22.08 1.99 6.95
N ALA A 156 -22.43 3.27 6.83
CA ALA A 156 -21.77 4.39 7.51
C ALA A 156 -22.72 5.60 7.58
N THR A 157 -22.33 6.63 8.33
CA THR A 157 -22.97 7.97 8.25
C THR A 157 -22.06 8.90 7.45
N TYR A 158 -22.65 9.67 6.54
CA TYR A 158 -21.90 10.60 5.68
C TYR A 158 -21.27 11.75 6.48
N ALA A 159 -20.04 12.10 6.14
CA ALA A 159 -19.41 13.38 6.43
C ALA A 159 -18.77 13.92 5.13
N PRO A 160 -18.88 15.22 4.84
CA PRO A 160 -18.20 15.82 3.69
C PRO A 160 -16.69 15.90 3.94
N GLU A 161 -15.88 15.57 2.95
CA GLU A 161 -14.48 16.03 2.94
C GLU A 161 -14.44 17.52 2.61
N SER A 162 -13.32 18.17 2.95
CA SER A 162 -12.99 19.52 2.48
C SER A 162 -11.58 19.54 1.90
N THR A 163 -11.37 20.43 0.93
CA THR A 163 -10.04 20.72 0.39
C THR A 163 -9.17 21.57 1.31
N ASN A 164 -9.69 22.01 2.47
CA ASN A 164 -8.94 22.78 3.45
C ASN A 164 -8.95 22.06 4.80
N PRO A 165 -7.78 21.69 5.38
CA PRO A 165 -7.71 21.05 6.70
C PRO A 165 -8.39 21.88 7.80
N ALA A 166 -8.50 23.21 7.62
CA ALA A 166 -9.17 24.10 8.56
C ALA A 166 -10.68 23.89 8.71
N ASP A 167 -11.32 23.22 7.74
CA ASP A 167 -12.75 22.93 7.78
C ASP A 167 -13.08 21.69 8.62
N TYR A 168 -12.06 20.97 9.11
CA TYR A 168 -12.21 19.85 10.01
C TYR A 168 -12.28 20.32 11.48
N PRO A 169 -13.07 19.66 12.35
CA PRO A 169 -13.72 18.36 12.15
C PRO A 169 -14.95 18.37 11.22
N ALA A 170 -15.02 17.41 10.29
CA ALA A 170 -16.11 17.26 9.33
C ALA A 170 -17.39 16.73 10.00
N ARG A 171 -18.48 17.50 9.94
CA ARG A 171 -19.73 17.18 10.62
C ARG A 171 -20.45 15.98 9.99
N LEU A 172 -20.79 14.97 10.80
CA LEU A 172 -21.67 13.87 10.37
C LEU A 172 -23.08 14.40 10.05
N ASP A 173 -23.60 14.02 8.88
CA ASP A 173 -24.95 14.36 8.43
C ASP A 173 -25.79 13.10 8.17
N PRO A 174 -26.68 12.72 9.11
CA PRO A 174 -27.54 11.55 8.96
C PRO A 174 -28.68 11.76 7.95
N ASN A 175 -28.86 12.98 7.40
CA ASN A 175 -29.89 13.25 6.39
C ASN A 175 -29.43 12.92 4.97
N ILE A 176 -28.13 12.67 4.77
CA ILE A 176 -27.59 12.22 3.50
C ILE A 176 -27.73 10.71 3.40
N SER A 177 -28.46 10.24 2.39
CA SER A 177 -28.63 8.81 2.15
C SER A 177 -27.30 8.14 1.77
N VAL A 178 -27.04 6.98 2.33
CA VAL A 178 -25.93 6.09 1.93
C VAL A 178 -26.49 4.85 1.25
N GLY A 179 -25.70 4.18 0.40
CA GLY A 179 -26.11 2.93 -0.23
C GLY A 179 -26.07 1.73 0.70
N SER A 180 -26.43 0.56 0.16
CA SER A 180 -26.29 -0.72 0.84
C SER A 180 -24.99 -1.42 0.45
N ASP A 181 -24.30 -2.01 1.41
CA ASP A 181 -23.15 -2.90 1.20
C ASP A 181 -23.61 -4.30 0.75
N PRO A 182 -23.26 -4.75 -0.47
CA PRO A 182 -23.64 -6.06 -0.97
C PRO A 182 -22.68 -7.20 -0.60
N LEU A 183 -21.52 -6.91 0.01
CA LEU A 183 -20.44 -7.88 0.26
C LEU A 183 -20.55 -8.54 1.64
N ALA A 184 -20.92 -7.79 2.69
CA ALA A 184 -20.79 -8.25 4.07
C ALA A 184 -21.48 -9.59 4.38
N ALA A 185 -22.69 -9.80 3.87
CA ALA A 185 -23.41 -11.05 4.10
C ALA A 185 -22.77 -12.25 3.38
N GLU A 186 -22.22 -12.01 2.19
CA GLU A 186 -21.52 -13.01 1.39
C GLU A 186 -20.21 -13.41 2.07
N LEU A 187 -19.36 -12.43 2.41
CA LEU A 187 -18.08 -12.63 3.11
C LEU A 187 -18.28 -13.37 4.43
N ARG A 188 -19.28 -12.98 5.21
CA ARG A 188 -19.61 -13.68 6.47
C ARG A 188 -20.03 -15.13 6.23
N SER A 189 -20.75 -15.40 5.15
CA SER A 189 -21.14 -16.77 4.80
C SER A 189 -19.95 -17.60 4.34
N ALA A 190 -18.99 -17.00 3.64
CA ALA A 190 -17.78 -17.67 3.16
C ALA A 190 -16.82 -18.00 4.31
N TYR A 191 -16.58 -17.06 5.23
CA TYR A 191 -15.51 -17.16 6.23
C TYR A 191 -15.98 -17.34 7.67
N GLY A 192 -17.30 -17.32 7.92
CA GLY A 192 -17.87 -17.58 9.25
C GLY A 192 -17.62 -16.49 10.31
N THR A 193 -17.00 -15.37 9.93
CA THR A 193 -16.74 -14.22 10.80
C THR A 193 -17.28 -12.92 10.19
N SER A 194 -17.50 -11.89 11.02
CA SER A 194 -17.78 -10.53 10.55
C SER A 194 -16.52 -9.68 10.44
N ASP A 195 -15.38 -10.18 10.92
CA ASP A 195 -14.10 -9.50 10.89
C ASP A 195 -13.61 -9.32 9.46
N ILE A 196 -12.87 -8.24 9.23
CA ILE A 196 -12.20 -7.93 7.98
C ILE A 196 -10.84 -8.61 7.96
N TYR A 197 -10.52 -9.28 6.86
CA TYR A 197 -9.21 -9.88 6.62
C TYR A 197 -8.49 -9.06 5.55
N GLY A 198 -7.81 -8.01 5.98
CA GLY A 198 -7.06 -7.09 5.14
C GLY A 198 -6.17 -6.23 6.02
N MET A 199 -5.03 -5.80 5.48
CA MET A 199 -4.04 -5.07 6.27
C MET A 199 -4.57 -3.70 6.67
N HIS A 200 -4.29 -3.25 7.89
CA HIS A 200 -4.24 -1.82 8.15
C HIS A 200 -3.03 -1.24 7.40
N TRP A 201 -3.01 0.05 7.08
CA TRP A 201 -1.98 0.61 6.21
C TRP A 201 -0.69 1.03 6.93
N ILE A 202 -0.75 1.38 8.23
CA ILE A 202 0.41 1.91 8.97
C ILE A 202 0.45 1.39 10.42
N GLN A 203 1.67 1.21 10.92
CA GLN A 203 1.95 0.81 12.30
C GLN A 203 3.21 1.52 12.80
N ASP A 204 3.17 1.98 14.05
CA ASP A 204 4.34 2.42 14.80
C ASP A 204 5.00 1.17 15.39
N VAL A 205 6.17 0.78 14.88
CA VAL A 205 6.80 -0.50 15.22
C VAL A 205 7.52 -0.42 16.56
N ASP A 206 8.25 0.67 16.80
CA ASP A 206 9.07 0.88 17.99
C ASP A 206 8.33 1.62 19.11
N ASP A 207 7.05 1.90 18.92
CA ASP A 207 6.23 2.72 19.82
C ASP A 207 6.84 4.11 20.05
N VAL A 208 7.42 4.71 19.01
CA VAL A 208 8.06 6.03 19.08
C VAL A 208 7.06 7.13 19.46
N TYR A 209 5.81 6.98 19.02
CA TYR A 209 4.72 7.86 19.40
C TYR A 209 4.22 7.59 20.82
N GLY A 210 4.41 6.38 21.35
CA GLY A 210 4.04 5.98 22.71
C GLY A 210 2.57 5.56 22.88
N TYR A 211 1.93 5.08 21.82
CA TYR A 211 0.54 4.61 21.86
C TYR A 211 0.39 3.15 22.29
N GLY A 212 1.47 2.38 22.50
CA GLY A 212 1.40 0.94 22.75
C GLY A 212 0.62 0.50 23.97
N ASP A 213 0.36 1.39 24.92
CA ASP A 213 -0.46 1.09 26.09
C ASP A 213 -1.97 1.35 25.93
N VAL A 214 -2.41 1.90 24.78
CA VAL A 214 -3.85 2.12 24.51
C VAL A 214 -4.61 0.80 24.45
N CYS A 215 -5.90 0.84 24.82
CA CYS A 215 -6.81 -0.29 24.70
C CYS A 215 -6.35 -1.58 25.42
N GLY A 216 -5.47 -1.46 26.42
CA GLY A 216 -4.95 -2.58 27.20
C GLY A 216 -3.72 -3.26 26.60
N GLY A 217 -3.03 -2.60 25.67
CA GLY A 217 -1.69 -2.95 25.22
C GLY A 217 -0.61 -2.65 26.28
N ASN A 218 0.67 -2.71 25.89
CA ASN A 218 1.79 -2.33 26.74
C ASN A 218 2.70 -1.35 26.00
N SER A 219 3.23 -0.36 26.72
CA SER A 219 4.27 0.54 26.18
C SER A 219 5.45 -0.26 25.62
N GLY A 220 5.89 0.11 24.43
CA GLY A 220 6.92 -0.55 23.64
C GLY A 220 6.41 -1.68 22.73
N ASP A 221 5.11 -2.00 22.72
CA ASP A 221 4.53 -2.96 21.76
C ASP A 221 4.23 -2.24 20.41
N PRO A 222 4.45 -2.88 19.24
CA PRO A 222 4.03 -2.35 17.94
C PRO A 222 2.54 -2.00 17.94
N THR A 223 2.18 -0.85 17.38
CA THR A 223 0.84 -0.28 17.53
C THR A 223 0.26 0.27 16.25
N PHE A 224 -0.98 -0.10 15.95
CA PHE A 224 -1.73 0.52 14.86
C PHE A 224 -2.02 2.00 15.17
N ILE A 225 -1.48 2.86 14.32
CA ILE A 225 -1.70 4.32 14.32
C ILE A 225 -2.38 4.73 13.03
N ASN A 226 -2.68 6.01 12.87
CA ASN A 226 -3.06 6.59 11.60
C ASN A 226 -2.66 8.07 11.59
N THR A 227 -2.66 8.68 10.41
CA THR A 227 -2.29 10.09 10.22
C THR A 227 -3.37 10.80 9.39
N PHE A 228 -3.36 10.63 8.07
CA PHE A 228 -4.23 11.33 7.12
C PHE A 228 -5.73 11.17 7.40
N GLN A 229 -6.42 12.29 7.64
CA GLN A 229 -7.86 12.37 7.94
C GLN A 229 -8.53 13.67 7.44
N ARG A 230 -7.79 14.67 6.96
CA ARG A 230 -8.27 16.04 6.76
C ARG A 230 -8.19 16.54 5.32
N GLY A 231 -8.41 15.62 4.38
CA GLY A 231 -8.67 15.94 2.98
C GLY A 231 -7.40 16.22 2.17
N PRO A 232 -7.55 16.60 0.90
CA PRO A 232 -6.46 16.55 -0.09
C PRO A 232 -5.32 17.56 0.13
N GLN A 233 -5.48 18.56 0.99
CA GLN A 233 -4.41 19.52 1.31
C GLN A 233 -3.76 19.22 2.66
N GLU A 234 -4.10 18.11 3.33
CA GLU A 234 -3.30 17.63 4.47
C GLU A 234 -2.13 16.81 3.93
N SER A 235 -0.97 17.46 3.80
CA SER A 235 0.28 16.74 3.51
C SER A 235 0.76 15.94 4.73
N THR A 236 1.78 15.09 4.54
CA THR A 236 2.42 14.34 5.64
C THR A 236 2.88 15.26 6.79
N TRP A 237 3.29 16.49 6.45
CA TRP A 237 3.74 17.52 7.39
C TRP A 237 2.62 18.13 8.25
N GLU A 238 1.36 17.93 7.84
CA GLU A 238 0.21 18.59 8.44
C GLU A 238 -0.66 17.61 9.23
N THR A 239 -0.22 16.40 9.48
CA THR A 239 -1.00 15.40 10.22
C THR A 239 -0.78 15.49 11.74
N VAL A 240 -1.77 15.03 12.52
CA VAL A 240 -1.65 14.84 13.98
C VAL A 240 -1.76 13.34 14.26
N PRO A 241 -0.65 12.57 14.36
CA PRO A 241 -0.68 11.11 14.44
C PRO A 241 -1.51 10.62 15.63
N GLN A 242 -2.37 9.63 15.39
CA GLN A 242 -3.37 9.17 16.34
C GLN A 242 -3.45 7.64 16.41
N PRO A 243 -3.83 7.04 17.56
CA PRO A 243 -4.00 5.59 17.63
C PRO A 243 -5.26 5.15 16.86
N SER A 244 -5.15 4.02 16.18
CA SER A 244 -6.29 3.38 15.51
C SER A 244 -7.32 2.86 16.52
N CYS A 245 -6.86 2.43 17.70
CA CYS A 245 -7.69 2.17 18.87
C CYS A 245 -7.75 3.40 19.79
N GLU A 246 -8.92 4.04 19.85
CA GLU A 246 -9.16 5.29 20.55
C GLU A 246 -9.96 5.06 21.85
N ASP A 247 -9.26 5.08 22.99
CA ASP A 247 -9.84 4.92 24.32
C ASP A 247 -9.84 6.21 25.17
N PHE A 248 -9.44 7.34 24.57
CA PHE A 248 -9.30 8.66 25.18
C PHE A 248 -8.17 8.77 26.22
N SER A 249 -7.15 7.90 26.15
CA SER A 249 -5.98 7.98 27.03
C SER A 249 -5.09 9.19 26.71
N TYR A 250 -4.96 9.54 25.44
CA TYR A 250 -4.16 10.67 24.93
C TYR A 250 -5.02 11.62 24.10
N GLY A 251 -4.44 12.71 23.61
CA GLY A 251 -5.17 13.76 22.89
C GLY A 251 -6.00 14.65 23.82
N GLY A 252 -7.17 15.07 23.36
CA GLY A 252 -8.10 15.91 24.11
C GLY A 252 -9.12 15.11 24.94
N PRO A 253 -10.18 15.75 25.46
CA PRO A 253 -11.22 15.06 26.25
C PRO A 253 -11.96 13.94 25.52
N ASN A 254 -11.94 13.94 24.18
CA ASN A 254 -12.54 12.94 23.30
C ASN A 254 -11.47 12.17 22.50
N GLY A 255 -10.25 12.09 23.04
CA GLY A 255 -9.10 11.63 22.28
C GLY A 255 -8.76 12.58 21.13
N TYR A 256 -8.57 12.01 19.95
CA TYR A 256 -8.28 12.74 18.71
C TYR A 256 -9.52 12.90 17.82
N LEU A 257 -10.66 12.29 18.17
CA LEU A 257 -11.82 12.17 17.28
C LEU A 257 -12.39 13.51 16.81
N ASP A 258 -12.41 14.51 17.70
CA ASP A 258 -12.96 15.83 17.43
C ASP A 258 -11.99 16.79 16.71
N LEU A 259 -10.80 16.32 16.33
CA LEU A 259 -9.98 16.93 15.28
C LEU A 259 -10.50 16.57 13.87
N PHE A 260 -11.12 15.39 13.72
CA PHE A 260 -11.42 14.82 12.41
C PHE A 260 -12.92 14.80 12.10
N THR A 261 -13.75 14.36 13.04
CA THR A 261 -15.19 14.15 12.82
C THR A 261 -16.01 14.94 13.83
N GLY A 262 -16.98 15.72 13.34
CA GLY A 262 -17.90 16.47 14.16
C GLY A 262 -19.13 15.63 14.53
N ASP A 263 -19.37 15.43 15.82
CA ASP A 263 -20.55 14.73 16.34
C ASP A 263 -21.13 15.45 17.57
N ASN A 264 -22.33 15.05 18.01
CA ASN A 264 -22.94 15.52 19.26
C ASN A 264 -22.32 14.89 20.51
N SER A 265 -21.70 13.71 20.37
CA SER A 265 -21.06 12.97 21.44
C SER A 265 -20.05 11.99 20.86
N TYR A 266 -18.97 11.74 21.59
CA TYR A 266 -17.89 10.85 21.15
C TYR A 266 -17.88 9.56 21.95
N SER A 267 -17.60 8.44 21.28
CA SER A 267 -17.46 7.12 21.89
C SER A 267 -16.05 6.59 21.66
N ARG A 268 -15.51 5.90 22.66
CA ARG A 268 -14.31 5.08 22.50
C ARG A 268 -14.55 4.08 21.37
N GLN A 269 -13.61 4.00 20.44
CA GLN A 269 -13.79 3.29 19.19
C GLN A 269 -12.47 2.77 18.63
N TRP A 270 -12.56 1.90 17.64
CA TRP A 270 -11.43 1.43 16.85
C TRP A 270 -11.75 1.67 15.38
N ARG A 271 -10.72 1.91 14.56
CA ARG A 271 -10.87 2.09 13.11
C ARG A 271 -9.57 1.76 12.38
N TYR A 272 -9.69 1.11 11.24
CA TYR A 272 -8.57 0.75 10.38
C TYR A 272 -8.86 1.19 8.95
N THR A 273 -7.81 1.59 8.26
CA THR A 273 -7.82 1.96 6.85
C THR A 273 -6.89 1.03 6.10
N ASN A 274 -7.36 0.41 5.03
CA ASN A 274 -6.54 -0.41 4.14
C ASN A 274 -5.92 0.45 3.03
N ALA A 275 -4.74 0.06 2.57
CA ALA A 275 -4.13 0.52 1.31
C ALA A 275 -4.31 -0.59 0.24
N PRO A 276 -5.27 -0.45 -0.70
CA PRO A 276 -5.65 -1.52 -1.62
C PRO A 276 -4.55 -1.96 -2.59
N ASP A 277 -3.62 -1.07 -2.91
CA ASP A 277 -2.45 -1.38 -3.72
C ASP A 277 -1.52 -2.39 -3.03
N ALA A 278 -1.36 -2.29 -1.70
CA ALA A 278 -0.54 -3.20 -0.91
C ALA A 278 -1.17 -4.60 -0.76
N ASP A 279 -2.46 -4.68 -0.44
CA ASP A 279 -3.19 -5.96 -0.41
C ASP A 279 -3.16 -6.61 -1.81
N ALA A 280 -3.34 -5.82 -2.88
CA ALA A 280 -3.24 -6.33 -4.24
C ALA A 280 -1.83 -6.84 -4.58
N ARG A 281 -0.77 -6.13 -4.15
CA ARG A 281 0.62 -6.56 -4.33
C ARG A 281 0.91 -7.87 -3.58
N ALA A 282 0.38 -8.04 -2.37
CA ALA A 282 0.51 -9.30 -1.63
C ALA A 282 -0.18 -10.48 -2.36
N VAL A 283 -1.35 -10.25 -2.96
CA VAL A 283 -2.03 -11.25 -3.81
C VAL A 283 -1.22 -11.55 -5.07
N GLN A 284 -0.68 -10.53 -5.74
CA GLN A 284 0.20 -10.67 -6.91
C GLN A 284 1.44 -11.53 -6.57
N ALA A 285 2.09 -11.26 -5.44
CA ALA A 285 3.22 -12.05 -4.97
C ALA A 285 2.83 -13.52 -4.67
N ALA A 286 1.66 -13.75 -4.06
CA ALA A 286 1.16 -15.10 -3.80
C ALA A 286 0.80 -15.87 -5.09
N TYR A 287 0.35 -15.16 -6.14
CA TYR A 287 0.17 -15.74 -7.48
C TYR A 287 1.50 -16.27 -8.03
N TRP A 288 2.54 -15.44 -8.04
CA TRP A 288 3.84 -15.86 -8.55
C TRP A 288 4.46 -16.98 -7.71
N ALA A 289 4.37 -16.90 -6.38
CA ALA A 289 4.78 -17.98 -5.49
C ALA A 289 4.07 -19.30 -5.83
N ASN A 290 2.78 -19.27 -6.14
CA ASN A 290 2.02 -20.45 -6.57
C ASN A 290 2.54 -21.02 -7.90
N GLN A 291 2.80 -20.18 -8.91
CA GLN A 291 3.33 -20.63 -10.21
C GLN A 291 4.72 -21.24 -10.05
N TRP A 292 5.65 -20.49 -9.45
CA TRP A 292 7.06 -20.89 -9.29
C TRP A 292 7.21 -22.12 -8.39
N ALA A 293 6.49 -22.18 -7.26
CA ALA A 293 6.47 -23.39 -6.44
C ALA A 293 5.88 -24.56 -7.23
N GLY A 294 4.85 -24.33 -8.05
CA GLY A 294 4.26 -25.33 -8.95
C GLY A 294 5.28 -25.91 -9.93
N GLU A 295 6.03 -25.06 -10.62
CA GLU A 295 7.08 -25.42 -11.58
C GLU A 295 8.17 -26.29 -10.93
N GLN A 296 8.52 -25.99 -9.68
CA GLN A 296 9.48 -26.77 -8.88
C GLN A 296 8.89 -28.06 -8.28
N GLY A 297 7.58 -28.32 -8.42
CA GLY A 297 6.89 -29.44 -7.77
C GLY A 297 6.64 -29.25 -6.26
N ASN A 298 6.72 -28.00 -5.79
CA ASN A 298 6.61 -27.55 -4.40
C ASN A 298 5.29 -26.81 -4.08
N ALA A 299 4.30 -26.75 -4.98
CA ALA A 299 3.03 -26.04 -4.75
C ALA A 299 2.35 -26.35 -3.40
N ALA A 300 2.46 -27.59 -2.91
CA ALA A 300 1.91 -27.97 -1.61
C ALA A 300 2.56 -27.24 -0.41
N GLN A 301 3.76 -26.66 -0.58
CA GLN A 301 4.46 -25.91 0.46
C GLN A 301 3.90 -24.49 0.66
N VAL A 302 3.22 -23.93 -0.34
CA VAL A 302 2.68 -22.56 -0.32
C VAL A 302 1.15 -22.50 -0.32
N ALA A 303 0.48 -23.64 -0.51
CA ALA A 303 -0.97 -23.71 -0.68
C ALA A 303 -1.79 -23.04 0.43
N ASP A 304 -1.34 -23.10 1.69
CA ASP A 304 -2.04 -22.47 2.82
C ASP A 304 -1.93 -20.92 2.76
N VAL A 305 -0.81 -20.38 2.30
CA VAL A 305 -0.67 -18.94 2.04
C VAL A 305 -1.53 -18.54 0.84
N VAL A 306 -1.55 -19.33 -0.22
CA VAL A 306 -2.35 -19.06 -1.42
C VAL A 306 -3.86 -19.00 -1.08
N ASP A 307 -4.38 -19.91 -0.25
CA ASP A 307 -5.77 -19.86 0.25
C ASP A 307 -6.03 -18.56 1.04
N ARG A 308 -5.09 -18.16 1.91
CA ARG A 308 -5.18 -16.90 2.67
C ARG A 308 -5.11 -15.66 1.78
N ALA A 309 -4.31 -15.68 0.71
CA ALA A 309 -4.25 -14.63 -0.30
C ALA A 309 -5.58 -14.51 -1.07
N SER A 310 -6.21 -15.63 -1.42
CA SER A 310 -7.56 -15.64 -2.01
C SER A 310 -8.58 -14.96 -1.08
N ARG A 311 -8.47 -15.21 0.24
CA ARG A 311 -9.31 -14.57 1.26
C ARG A 311 -9.06 -13.08 1.33
N MET A 312 -7.81 -12.62 1.34
CA MET A 312 -7.46 -11.19 1.29
C MET A 312 -8.08 -10.52 0.05
N GLY A 313 -7.93 -11.14 -1.13
CA GLY A 313 -8.57 -10.70 -2.36
C GLY A 313 -10.11 -10.65 -2.30
N ASP A 314 -10.75 -11.48 -1.47
CA ASP A 314 -12.20 -11.42 -1.28
C ASP A 314 -12.64 -10.14 -0.55
N TYR A 315 -11.93 -9.78 0.52
CA TYR A 315 -12.21 -8.57 1.31
C TYR A 315 -11.77 -7.29 0.58
N LEU A 316 -10.69 -7.37 -0.22
CA LEU A 316 -10.19 -6.28 -1.05
C LEU A 316 -11.25 -5.75 -2.03
N ARG A 317 -12.31 -6.53 -2.35
CA ARG A 317 -13.46 -6.06 -3.13
C ARG A 317 -14.12 -4.80 -2.55
N TYR A 318 -13.98 -4.53 -1.24
CA TYR A 318 -14.45 -3.27 -0.64
C TYR A 318 -13.83 -2.02 -1.27
N SER A 319 -12.57 -2.10 -1.74
CA SER A 319 -11.90 -1.01 -2.45
C SER A 319 -12.57 -0.63 -3.77
N THR A 320 -13.44 -1.50 -4.32
CA THR A 320 -14.10 -1.29 -5.60
C THR A 320 -15.43 -0.54 -5.52
N TYR A 321 -15.81 -0.08 -4.34
CA TYR A 321 -17.07 0.60 -4.07
C TYR A 321 -16.85 2.07 -3.68
N ASP A 322 -17.78 2.92 -4.10
CA ASP A 322 -17.88 4.30 -3.64
C ASP A 322 -17.84 4.40 -2.10
N LYS A 323 -17.23 5.47 -1.57
CA LYS A 323 -17.04 5.69 -0.13
C LYS A 323 -18.29 5.42 0.70
N TYR A 324 -19.45 5.96 0.27
CA TYR A 324 -20.72 5.78 0.98
C TYR A 324 -21.71 4.93 0.19
N PHE A 325 -21.19 4.03 -0.66
CA PHE A 325 -21.96 3.17 -1.55
C PHE A 325 -22.96 3.96 -2.40
N LYS A 326 -22.64 5.21 -2.78
CA LYS A 326 -23.45 5.96 -3.75
C LYS A 326 -23.36 5.29 -5.12
N GLN A 327 -24.43 5.45 -5.91
CA GLN A 327 -24.42 4.93 -7.26
C GLN A 327 -23.29 5.58 -8.08
N ILE A 328 -22.57 4.78 -8.86
CA ILE A 328 -21.55 5.27 -9.77
C ILE A 328 -22.22 5.97 -10.96
N GLY A 329 -21.64 7.12 -11.32
CA GLY A 329 -21.91 7.80 -12.58
C GLY A 329 -22.77 9.04 -12.42
N ASN A 330 -22.18 10.20 -12.72
CA ASN A 330 -22.79 11.53 -12.61
C ASN A 330 -23.33 11.85 -11.19
N CYS A 331 -22.61 11.39 -10.17
CA CYS A 331 -22.98 11.57 -8.77
C CYS A 331 -22.66 13.01 -8.30
N VAL A 332 -23.63 13.92 -8.44
CA VAL A 332 -23.50 15.33 -8.07
C VAL A 332 -24.56 15.73 -7.05
N GLY A 333 -24.11 16.41 -6.01
CA GLY A 333 -24.86 16.82 -4.82
C GLY A 333 -25.12 15.65 -3.88
N ALA A 334 -24.55 15.67 -2.67
CA ALA A 334 -24.67 14.58 -1.70
C ALA A 334 -26.13 14.12 -1.45
N SER A 335 -27.09 15.05 -1.37
CA SER A 335 -28.52 14.73 -1.20
C SER A 335 -29.24 14.28 -2.47
N SER A 336 -28.69 14.62 -3.65
CA SER A 336 -29.31 14.32 -4.96
C SER A 336 -28.75 13.04 -5.59
N CYS A 337 -27.47 12.76 -5.36
CA CYS A 337 -26.85 11.52 -5.80
C CYS A 337 -27.51 10.32 -5.12
N PRO A 338 -28.06 9.37 -5.91
CA PRO A 338 -28.83 8.28 -5.35
C PRO A 338 -27.94 7.32 -4.55
N ALA A 339 -28.51 6.79 -3.46
CA ALA A 339 -27.96 5.66 -2.75
C ALA A 339 -27.87 4.44 -3.68
N GLY A 340 -26.73 3.77 -3.70
CA GLY A 340 -26.52 2.56 -4.50
C GLY A 340 -27.17 1.32 -3.87
N SER A 341 -27.36 0.30 -4.70
CA SER A 341 -27.84 -1.02 -4.32
C SER A 341 -27.17 -2.09 -5.17
N GLY A 342 -26.79 -3.22 -4.55
CA GLY A 342 -26.00 -4.24 -5.25
C GLY A 342 -24.68 -3.65 -5.77
N ARG A 343 -24.33 -3.99 -7.01
CA ARG A 343 -23.06 -3.61 -7.65
C ARG A 343 -23.09 -2.24 -8.36
N ASN A 344 -24.20 -1.50 -8.33
CA ASN A 344 -24.26 -0.21 -9.04
C ASN A 344 -23.50 0.92 -8.33
N SER A 345 -23.04 0.68 -7.09
CA SER A 345 -22.11 1.52 -6.35
C SER A 345 -20.65 1.06 -6.49
N SER A 346 -20.39 0.01 -7.27
CA SER A 346 -19.03 -0.44 -7.56
C SER A 346 -18.50 0.21 -8.83
N HIS A 347 -17.39 0.93 -8.71
CA HIS A 347 -16.66 1.47 -9.86
C HIS A 347 -15.73 0.45 -10.50
N ARG A 348 -15.50 -0.72 -9.85
CA ARG A 348 -14.67 -1.83 -10.36
C ARG A 348 -13.19 -1.47 -10.53
N LEU A 349 -12.71 -0.52 -9.74
CA LEU A 349 -11.30 -0.11 -9.69
C LEU A 349 -10.82 -0.26 -8.26
N LEU A 350 -9.51 -0.42 -8.04
CA LEU A 350 -8.94 -0.28 -6.70
C LEU A 350 -9.01 1.21 -6.33
N GLY A 351 -9.90 1.56 -5.41
CA GLY A 351 -9.97 2.91 -4.82
C GLY A 351 -8.78 3.18 -3.91
N TRP A 352 -8.63 4.43 -3.44
CA TRP A 352 -7.51 4.81 -2.57
C TRP A 352 -7.47 4.06 -1.23
N TYR A 353 -8.64 3.71 -0.70
CA TYR A 353 -8.78 2.95 0.53
C TYR A 353 -10.13 2.22 0.58
N TYR A 354 -10.21 1.26 1.48
CA TYR A 354 -11.45 1.01 2.21
C TYR A 354 -11.14 1.09 3.70
N ALA A 355 -12.14 1.42 4.52
CA ALA A 355 -11.95 1.55 5.95
C ALA A 355 -13.14 0.96 6.72
N TRP A 356 -12.87 0.51 7.93
CA TRP A 356 -13.88 -0.03 8.82
C TRP A 356 -13.57 0.34 10.26
N GLY A 357 -14.62 0.43 11.08
CA GLY A 357 -14.48 0.79 12.49
C GLY A 357 -15.70 0.45 13.31
N GLY A 358 -15.60 0.60 14.61
CA GLY A 358 -16.68 0.29 15.54
C GLY A 358 -16.45 0.82 16.94
N ALA A 359 -17.52 0.87 17.73
CA ALA A 359 -17.38 1.22 19.14
C ALA A 359 -16.56 0.16 19.88
N LEU A 360 -15.73 0.55 20.85
CA LEU A 360 -15.09 -0.39 21.76
C LEU A 360 -16.11 -0.97 22.75
N ASP A 361 -17.07 -0.16 23.19
CA ASP A 361 -18.12 -0.61 24.09
C ASP A 361 -19.25 -1.30 23.32
N THR A 362 -19.46 -2.58 23.64
CA THR A 362 -20.61 -3.36 23.14
C THR A 362 -21.98 -2.77 23.46
N SER A 363 -22.08 -1.87 24.45
CA SER A 363 -23.32 -1.16 24.78
C SER A 363 -23.66 -0.01 23.82
N ALA A 364 -22.66 0.56 23.14
CA ALA A 364 -22.86 1.56 22.08
C ALA A 364 -23.35 0.90 20.78
N GLY A 365 -22.87 -0.32 20.49
CA GLY A 365 -23.54 -1.24 19.57
C GLY A 365 -23.53 -0.84 18.09
N TRP A 366 -22.44 -0.24 17.59
CA TRP A 366 -22.30 0.15 16.18
C TRP A 366 -20.93 -0.21 15.60
N SER A 367 -20.91 -0.45 14.29
CA SER A 367 -19.73 -0.49 13.43
C SER A 367 -20.08 -0.02 12.02
N TRP A 368 -19.07 0.40 11.27
CA TRP A 368 -19.21 0.99 9.95
C TRP A 368 -18.16 0.47 8.97
N ARG A 369 -18.44 0.60 7.67
CA ARG A 369 -17.53 0.32 6.55
C ARG A 369 -17.73 1.37 5.47
N ILE A 370 -16.64 1.78 4.82
CA ILE A 370 -16.62 2.66 3.65
C ILE A 370 -15.66 2.10 2.61
N GLY A 371 -15.96 2.30 1.33
CA GLY A 371 -14.98 2.16 0.25
C GLY A 371 -14.22 3.48 0.03
N SER A 372 -13.89 3.78 -1.23
CA SER A 372 -13.37 5.09 -1.63
C SER A 372 -13.98 5.51 -2.96
N SER A 373 -14.36 6.79 -3.09
CA SER A 373 -14.94 7.30 -4.32
C SER A 373 -13.90 7.65 -5.38
N SER A 374 -12.61 7.71 -5.02
CA SER A 374 -11.52 8.13 -5.89
C SER A 374 -10.59 6.95 -6.17
N ALA A 375 -10.24 6.77 -7.44
CA ALA A 375 -9.30 5.75 -7.92
C ALA A 375 -8.14 6.43 -8.62
N HIS A 376 -6.92 6.07 -8.21
CA HIS A 376 -5.66 6.50 -8.84
C HIS A 376 -5.16 5.37 -9.74
N PHE A 377 -4.64 5.68 -10.93
CA PHE A 377 -4.15 4.65 -11.85
C PHE A 377 -3.05 3.81 -11.19
N GLY A 378 -2.14 4.46 -10.44
CA GLY A 378 -1.04 3.85 -9.69
C GLY A 378 -1.43 2.75 -8.68
N TYR A 379 -2.70 2.69 -8.29
CA TYR A 379 -3.21 1.67 -7.37
C TYR A 379 -3.71 0.42 -8.10
N GLN A 380 -3.97 0.50 -9.41
CA GLN A 380 -4.54 -0.61 -10.14
C GLN A 380 -3.54 -1.77 -10.23
N ASN A 381 -4.06 -2.99 -10.24
CA ASN A 381 -3.26 -4.21 -10.29
C ASN A 381 -3.97 -5.27 -11.15
N PRO A 382 -3.81 -5.21 -12.49
CA PRO A 382 -4.40 -6.19 -13.41
C PRO A 382 -3.92 -7.62 -13.14
N MET A 383 -2.67 -7.81 -12.71
CA MET A 383 -2.14 -9.14 -12.39
C MET A 383 -2.87 -9.76 -11.20
N ALA A 384 -3.08 -9.03 -10.11
CA ALA A 384 -3.88 -9.50 -8.97
C ALA A 384 -5.34 -9.73 -9.36
N ALA A 385 -5.94 -8.84 -10.16
CA ALA A 385 -7.32 -9.00 -10.62
C ALA A 385 -7.48 -10.27 -11.49
N TYR A 386 -6.52 -10.55 -12.38
CA TYR A 386 -6.46 -11.77 -13.17
C TYR A 386 -6.32 -13.02 -12.29
N ALA A 387 -5.41 -13.00 -11.32
CA ALA A 387 -5.21 -14.13 -10.41
C ALA A 387 -6.51 -14.46 -9.64
N LEU A 388 -7.20 -13.45 -9.12
CA LEU A 388 -8.43 -13.60 -8.35
C LEU A 388 -9.67 -13.94 -9.20
N SER A 389 -9.61 -13.78 -10.53
CA SER A 389 -10.70 -14.12 -11.44
C SER A 389 -10.51 -15.43 -12.19
N GLU A 390 -9.28 -15.78 -12.54
CA GLU A 390 -8.97 -16.88 -13.45
C GLU A 390 -8.15 -18.02 -12.82
N ASP A 391 -7.26 -17.74 -11.85
CA ASP A 391 -6.43 -18.79 -11.25
C ASP A 391 -7.24 -19.64 -10.25
N PRO A 392 -7.42 -20.96 -10.47
CA PRO A 392 -8.25 -21.79 -9.61
C PRO A 392 -7.82 -21.87 -8.14
N ALA A 393 -6.54 -21.64 -7.83
CA ALA A 393 -6.03 -21.66 -6.47
C ALA A 393 -6.28 -20.32 -5.75
N LEU A 394 -6.47 -19.23 -6.49
CA LEU A 394 -6.65 -17.88 -5.95
C LEU A 394 -8.06 -17.31 -6.13
N ILE A 395 -8.94 -17.97 -6.89
CA ILE A 395 -10.36 -17.60 -6.93
C ILE A 395 -10.95 -17.63 -5.51
N PRO A 396 -11.46 -16.49 -4.99
CA PRO A 396 -11.96 -16.44 -3.63
C PRO A 396 -13.22 -17.28 -3.40
N ASN A 397 -13.43 -17.67 -2.14
CA ASN A 397 -14.53 -18.56 -1.75
C ASN A 397 -15.93 -17.94 -1.87
N SER A 398 -16.04 -16.61 -1.89
CA SER A 398 -17.33 -15.94 -2.08
C SER A 398 -17.92 -16.21 -3.47
N PRO A 399 -19.20 -16.63 -3.59
CA PRO A 399 -19.81 -17.05 -4.86
C PRO A 399 -19.71 -16.06 -6.02
N THR A 400 -19.60 -14.76 -5.75
CA THR A 400 -19.53 -13.72 -6.78
C THR A 400 -18.14 -13.12 -6.99
N ALA A 401 -17.15 -13.50 -6.19
CA ALA A 401 -15.83 -12.86 -6.20
C ALA A 401 -15.12 -12.96 -7.55
N ALA A 402 -15.04 -14.16 -8.15
CA ALA A 402 -14.40 -14.33 -9.47
C ALA A 402 -15.02 -13.41 -10.53
N SER A 403 -16.34 -13.30 -10.57
CA SER A 403 -17.03 -12.41 -11.52
C SER A 403 -16.82 -10.92 -11.22
N ASP A 404 -16.63 -10.56 -9.95
CA ASP A 404 -16.34 -9.19 -9.56
C ASP A 404 -14.91 -8.79 -9.94
N TRP A 405 -13.96 -9.71 -9.75
CA TRP A 405 -12.57 -9.52 -10.14
C TRP A 405 -12.36 -9.52 -11.64
N GLY A 406 -13.05 -10.39 -12.40
CA GLY A 406 -13.02 -10.35 -13.86
C GLY A 406 -13.57 -9.03 -14.40
N ALA A 407 -14.68 -8.54 -13.84
CA ALA A 407 -15.20 -7.21 -14.20
C ALA A 407 -14.29 -6.05 -13.75
N SER A 408 -13.49 -6.24 -12.70
CA SER A 408 -12.47 -5.30 -12.25
C SER A 408 -11.28 -5.28 -13.21
N LEU A 409 -10.79 -6.44 -13.64
CA LEU A 409 -9.72 -6.58 -14.62
C LEU A 409 -10.05 -5.81 -15.90
N ASP A 410 -11.21 -6.10 -16.50
CA ASP A 410 -11.69 -5.40 -17.70
C ASP A 410 -11.69 -3.88 -17.48
N ARG A 411 -12.25 -3.43 -16.35
CA ARG A 411 -12.36 -2.00 -16.04
C ARG A 411 -11.01 -1.33 -15.82
N GLN A 412 -10.06 -2.01 -15.19
CA GLN A 412 -8.72 -1.49 -14.96
C GLN A 412 -7.99 -1.29 -16.28
N VAL A 413 -8.01 -2.25 -17.21
CA VAL A 413 -7.40 -2.09 -18.54
C VAL A 413 -8.04 -0.94 -19.32
N GLU A 414 -9.36 -0.80 -19.27
CA GLU A 414 -10.05 0.36 -19.85
C GLU A 414 -9.61 1.70 -19.22
N PHE A 415 -9.36 1.71 -17.91
CA PHE A 415 -8.94 2.90 -17.18
C PHE A 415 -7.54 3.36 -17.57
N TYR A 416 -6.58 2.44 -17.69
CA TYR A 416 -5.24 2.74 -18.23
C TYR A 416 -5.32 3.36 -19.63
N ARG A 417 -6.12 2.75 -20.53
CA ARG A 417 -6.30 3.26 -21.89
C ARG A 417 -6.91 4.65 -21.93
N TRP A 418 -7.91 4.89 -21.08
CA TRP A 418 -8.56 6.19 -20.98
C TRP A 418 -7.62 7.29 -20.48
N LEU A 419 -6.73 6.97 -19.54
CA LEU A 419 -5.82 7.92 -18.92
C LEU A 419 -4.51 8.11 -19.67
N GLN A 420 -4.25 7.32 -20.72
CA GLN A 420 -3.01 7.41 -21.47
C GLN A 420 -2.92 8.75 -22.23
N SER A 421 -1.90 9.53 -21.89
CA SER A 421 -1.60 10.83 -22.50
C SER A 421 -1.24 10.74 -23.97
N SER A 422 -1.17 11.89 -24.63
CA SER A 422 -0.74 11.99 -26.02
C SER A 422 0.70 11.48 -26.22
N GLU A 423 1.57 11.68 -25.22
CA GLU A 423 2.97 11.25 -25.20
C GLU A 423 3.10 9.75 -24.86
N GLY A 424 2.43 9.26 -23.81
CA GLY A 424 2.42 7.83 -23.45
C GLY A 424 2.27 7.53 -21.97
N ALA A 425 2.62 8.47 -21.08
CA ALA A 425 2.41 8.35 -19.63
C ALA A 425 0.92 8.28 -19.26
N ILE A 426 0.60 7.74 -18.08
CA ILE A 426 -0.77 7.56 -17.60
C ILE A 426 -1.16 8.68 -16.61
N ALA A 427 -2.26 9.39 -16.86
CA ALA A 427 -2.75 10.45 -15.99
C ALA A 427 -3.38 9.93 -14.68
N GLY A 428 -3.70 10.82 -13.75
CA GLY A 428 -3.97 10.49 -12.34
C GLY A 428 -5.10 9.50 -12.13
N GLY A 429 -6.34 9.89 -12.45
CA GLY A 429 -7.46 8.98 -12.28
C GLY A 429 -8.84 9.61 -12.40
N ALA A 430 -9.76 9.14 -11.55
CA ALA A 430 -11.12 9.63 -11.52
C ALA A 430 -11.75 9.54 -10.14
N THR A 431 -12.79 10.35 -9.93
CA THR A 431 -13.60 10.34 -8.71
C THR A 431 -15.10 10.30 -8.99
N ASN A 432 -15.84 9.54 -8.18
CA ASN A 432 -17.31 9.61 -8.10
C ASN A 432 -17.80 10.68 -7.11
N SER A 433 -16.89 11.26 -6.30
CA SER A 433 -17.20 12.28 -5.30
C SER A 433 -16.30 13.48 -5.51
N TRP A 434 -16.73 14.40 -6.38
CA TRP A 434 -15.94 15.61 -6.66
C TRP A 434 -15.63 16.38 -5.37
N GLU A 435 -14.35 16.69 -5.14
CA GLU A 435 -13.83 17.31 -3.91
C GLU A 435 -14.24 16.60 -2.62
N GLY A 436 -14.55 15.30 -2.70
CA GLY A 436 -14.86 14.43 -1.57
C GLY A 436 -16.19 14.71 -0.86
N HIS A 437 -17.05 15.56 -1.43
CA HIS A 437 -18.38 15.87 -0.90
C HIS A 437 -19.50 15.74 -1.94
N TYR A 438 -19.27 14.95 -3.00
CA TYR A 438 -20.14 14.84 -4.16
C TYR A 438 -20.44 16.23 -4.76
N GLY A 439 -19.41 17.06 -4.88
CA GLY A 439 -19.50 18.43 -5.38
C GLY A 439 -19.88 18.50 -6.87
N THR A 440 -19.90 19.72 -7.41
CA THR A 440 -20.13 19.94 -8.85
C THR A 440 -18.78 20.11 -9.55
N PRO A 441 -18.39 19.20 -10.46
CA PRO A 441 -17.17 19.36 -11.24
C PRO A 441 -17.28 20.53 -12.22
N PRO A 442 -16.15 21.06 -12.72
CA PRO A 442 -16.14 22.02 -13.81
C PRO A 442 -16.97 21.56 -15.02
N SER A 443 -17.61 22.51 -15.71
CA SER A 443 -18.40 22.20 -16.90
C SER A 443 -17.51 21.61 -17.99
N GLY A 444 -17.86 20.43 -18.48
CA GLY A 444 -17.12 19.74 -19.53
C GLY A 444 -16.02 18.80 -19.03
N THR A 445 -15.89 18.59 -17.71
CA THR A 445 -14.98 17.57 -17.16
C THR A 445 -15.25 16.20 -17.81
N PRO A 446 -14.24 15.57 -18.43
CA PRO A 446 -14.36 14.25 -19.03
C PRO A 446 -14.76 13.19 -18.00
N THR A 447 -15.43 12.15 -18.46
CA THR A 447 -15.89 11.07 -17.57
C THR A 447 -15.47 9.68 -18.00
N PHE A 448 -15.30 8.80 -17.02
CA PHE A 448 -15.07 7.37 -17.18
C PHE A 448 -16.19 6.62 -16.45
N TYR A 449 -17.10 6.01 -17.20
CA TYR A 449 -18.33 5.42 -16.65
C TYR A 449 -19.13 6.40 -15.75
N GLY A 450 -19.02 7.70 -16.04
CA GLY A 450 -19.64 8.79 -15.29
C GLY A 450 -18.90 9.23 -14.02
N MET A 451 -17.78 8.63 -13.65
CA MET A 451 -16.81 9.23 -12.72
C MET A 451 -16.07 10.36 -13.42
N TYR A 452 -15.67 11.40 -12.68
CA TYR A 452 -15.04 12.59 -13.22
C TYR A 452 -13.52 12.45 -13.24
N TYR A 453 -12.88 12.82 -14.35
CA TYR A 453 -11.42 12.90 -14.44
C TYR A 453 -10.85 13.78 -13.33
N ASP A 454 -9.85 13.25 -12.64
CA ASP A 454 -9.08 13.94 -11.62
C ASP A 454 -7.59 13.77 -11.96
N GLU A 455 -6.90 14.89 -12.16
CA GLU A 455 -5.47 14.92 -12.44
C GLU A 455 -4.65 14.42 -11.24
N LYS A 456 -5.15 14.65 -10.03
CA LYS A 456 -4.47 14.41 -8.76
C LYS A 456 -5.41 13.80 -7.73
N PRO A 457 -5.87 12.55 -7.94
CA PRO A 457 -6.75 11.88 -7.00
C PRO A 457 -6.22 11.93 -5.57
N VAL A 458 -7.09 12.29 -4.63
CA VAL A 458 -6.93 12.20 -3.17
C VAL A 458 -5.99 13.19 -2.49
N TYR A 459 -4.79 13.46 -3.00
CA TYR A 459 -3.87 14.41 -2.36
C TYR A 459 -3.27 15.40 -3.36
N HIS A 460 -3.15 16.64 -2.90
CA HIS A 460 -2.83 17.83 -3.68
C HIS A 460 -1.56 18.55 -3.16
N ASP A 461 -1.03 18.15 -2.01
CA ASP A 461 0.23 18.66 -1.45
C ASP A 461 1.18 17.49 -1.09
N PRO A 462 2.04 17.05 -2.04
CA PRO A 462 2.03 17.44 -3.46
C PRO A 462 0.88 16.79 -4.26
N PRO A 463 0.59 17.24 -5.49
CA PRO A 463 -0.32 16.55 -6.41
C PRO A 463 0.04 15.08 -6.61
N SER A 464 -0.92 14.19 -6.40
CA SER A 464 -0.66 12.74 -6.33
C SER A 464 -0.03 12.09 -7.54
N ASN A 465 -0.37 12.59 -8.73
CA ASN A 465 0.18 12.05 -9.96
C ASN A 465 1.41 12.81 -10.48
N GLN A 466 2.01 13.69 -9.67
CA GLN A 466 3.28 14.30 -10.05
C GLN A 466 4.45 13.33 -9.88
N TRP A 467 4.34 12.32 -9.02
CA TRP A 467 5.43 11.40 -8.74
C TRP A 467 5.50 10.29 -9.81
N PHE A 468 6.65 10.20 -10.49
CA PHE A 468 6.87 9.19 -11.54
C PHE A 468 6.83 7.75 -11.02
N GLY A 469 7.06 7.51 -9.72
CA GLY A 469 6.99 6.17 -9.13
C GLY A 469 5.65 5.46 -9.37
N MET A 470 4.54 6.20 -9.44
CA MET A 470 3.23 5.64 -9.80
C MET A 470 3.24 5.04 -11.21
N GLN A 471 4.01 5.60 -12.15
CA GLN A 471 4.15 5.04 -13.50
C GLN A 471 4.86 3.70 -13.42
N ALA A 472 6.02 3.63 -12.76
CA ALA A 472 6.80 2.40 -12.64
C ALA A 472 5.99 1.29 -11.96
N TRP A 473 5.48 1.52 -10.75
CA TRP A 473 4.75 0.52 -9.97
C TRP A 473 3.53 -0.05 -10.69
N SER A 474 2.71 0.81 -11.31
CA SER A 474 1.46 0.37 -11.92
C SER A 474 1.68 -0.30 -13.26
N MET A 475 2.60 0.23 -14.07
CA MET A 475 2.89 -0.31 -15.39
C MET A 475 3.67 -1.61 -15.31
N GLN A 476 4.43 -1.83 -14.23
CA GLN A 476 5.01 -3.13 -13.90
C GLN A 476 3.92 -4.21 -13.79
N ARG A 477 2.85 -3.95 -13.04
CA ARG A 477 1.71 -4.88 -12.87
C ARG A 477 0.95 -5.13 -14.17
N LEU A 478 0.84 -4.11 -15.03
CA LEU A 478 0.23 -4.24 -16.35
C LEU A 478 1.13 -5.06 -17.29
N ALA A 479 2.45 -4.90 -17.21
CA ALA A 479 3.43 -5.66 -17.98
C ALA A 479 3.43 -7.15 -17.59
N GLU A 480 3.36 -7.47 -16.29
CA GLU A 480 3.17 -8.84 -15.82
C GLU A 480 1.89 -9.46 -16.37
N TYR A 481 0.77 -8.73 -16.28
CA TYR A 481 -0.50 -9.21 -16.83
C TYR A 481 -0.43 -9.43 -18.34
N TYR A 482 0.22 -8.54 -19.09
CA TYR A 482 0.41 -8.72 -20.52
C TYR A 482 1.27 -9.95 -20.82
N TYR A 483 2.37 -10.15 -20.09
CA TYR A 483 3.22 -11.33 -20.20
C TYR A 483 2.45 -12.63 -19.96
N GLU A 484 1.64 -12.68 -18.90
CA GLU A 484 0.92 -13.90 -18.51
C GLU A 484 -0.29 -14.21 -19.41
N SER A 485 -1.02 -13.18 -19.85
CA SER A 485 -2.31 -13.36 -20.52
C SER A 485 -2.29 -13.14 -22.04
N ASP A 486 -1.24 -12.52 -22.58
CA ASP A 486 -1.18 -12.00 -23.96
C ASP A 486 -2.34 -11.03 -24.30
N ASP A 487 -2.86 -10.30 -23.29
CA ASP A 487 -3.93 -9.32 -23.51
C ASP A 487 -3.44 -8.16 -24.39
N GLN A 488 -4.00 -8.10 -25.59
CA GLN A 488 -3.59 -7.14 -26.62
C GLN A 488 -3.96 -5.69 -26.29
N LEU A 489 -4.93 -5.45 -25.39
CA LEU A 489 -5.28 -4.10 -24.98
C LEU A 489 -4.28 -3.58 -23.94
N ALA A 490 -3.82 -4.43 -23.02
CA ALA A 490 -2.71 -4.13 -22.12
C ALA A 490 -1.42 -3.89 -22.92
N GLY A 491 -1.10 -4.76 -23.88
CA GLY A 491 0.04 -4.60 -24.78
C GLY A 491 0.06 -3.25 -25.50
N GLN A 492 -1.08 -2.80 -26.05
CA GLN A 492 -1.19 -1.49 -26.71
C GLN A 492 -0.91 -0.29 -25.78
N VAL A 493 -1.30 -0.37 -24.50
CA VAL A 493 -0.96 0.67 -23.54
C VAL A 493 0.54 0.65 -23.27
N LEU A 494 1.10 -0.53 -23.04
CA LEU A 494 2.52 -0.71 -22.76
C LEU A 494 3.40 -0.24 -23.92
N ASP A 495 3.08 -0.59 -25.17
CA ASP A 495 3.84 -0.16 -26.36
C ASP A 495 4.09 1.35 -26.35
N LYS A 496 3.01 2.12 -26.18
CA LYS A 496 3.10 3.58 -26.17
C LYS A 496 3.78 4.13 -24.91
N TRP A 497 3.57 3.49 -23.76
CA TRP A 497 4.19 3.92 -22.51
C TRP A 497 5.70 3.65 -22.51
N VAL A 498 6.13 2.49 -22.99
CA VAL A 498 7.55 2.10 -23.11
C VAL A 498 8.26 3.01 -24.10
N ASP A 499 7.68 3.30 -25.27
CA ASP A 499 8.22 4.30 -26.21
C ASP A 499 8.52 5.65 -25.50
N TRP A 500 7.56 6.14 -24.71
CA TRP A 500 7.73 7.39 -23.95
C TRP A 500 8.79 7.27 -22.85
N VAL A 501 8.83 6.16 -22.13
CA VAL A 501 9.84 5.91 -21.07
C VAL A 501 11.24 5.90 -21.66
N LEU A 502 11.47 5.17 -22.74
CA LEU A 502 12.79 5.03 -23.35
C LEU A 502 13.34 6.38 -23.83
N ASP A 503 12.48 7.27 -24.31
CA ASP A 503 12.86 8.65 -24.67
C ASP A 503 13.27 9.53 -23.47
N ASN A 504 12.96 9.11 -22.25
CA ASN A 504 13.19 9.87 -21.02
C ASN A 504 14.15 9.18 -20.03
N VAL A 505 14.73 8.04 -20.39
CA VAL A 505 15.73 7.35 -19.57
C VAL A 505 17.13 7.59 -20.16
N THR A 506 18.10 7.83 -19.29
CA THR A 506 19.52 7.89 -19.67
C THR A 506 20.33 6.96 -18.78
N ILE A 507 21.14 6.11 -19.40
CA ILE A 507 22.10 5.24 -18.69
C ILE A 507 23.50 5.81 -18.93
N GLY A 508 24.16 6.17 -17.84
CA GLY A 508 25.49 6.76 -17.82
C GLY A 508 26.59 5.71 -17.61
N SER A 509 27.73 6.14 -17.05
CA SER A 509 28.87 5.26 -16.74
C SER A 509 29.16 5.25 -15.25
N GLY A 510 29.56 4.10 -14.71
CA GLY A 510 29.99 4.00 -13.31
C GLY A 510 28.86 4.20 -12.30
N GLY A 511 27.65 3.74 -12.62
CA GLY A 511 26.47 3.87 -11.76
C GLY A 511 25.64 5.15 -11.98
N ASP A 512 26.06 6.03 -12.88
CA ASP A 512 25.27 7.20 -13.25
C ASP A 512 24.08 6.81 -14.14
N TYR A 513 22.90 7.37 -13.88
CA TYR A 513 21.69 7.20 -14.68
C TYR A 513 20.71 8.33 -14.39
N GLN A 514 19.68 8.49 -15.22
CA GLN A 514 18.60 9.44 -14.99
C GLN A 514 17.28 8.82 -15.43
N ILE A 515 16.29 8.87 -14.53
CA ILE A 515 14.89 8.57 -14.81
C ILE A 515 14.02 9.79 -14.47
N PRO A 516 12.81 9.93 -15.03
CA PRO A 516 11.88 10.98 -14.60
C PRO A 516 11.60 10.92 -13.09
N SER A 517 11.39 12.08 -12.48
CA SER A 517 11.04 12.21 -11.07
C SER A 517 9.68 12.89 -10.91
N THR A 518 9.59 14.14 -11.36
CA THR A 518 8.42 15.00 -11.21
C THR A 518 7.77 15.25 -12.57
N LEU A 519 6.49 14.92 -12.66
CA LEU A 519 5.64 15.08 -13.84
C LEU A 519 4.70 16.28 -13.66
N ALA A 520 4.57 17.09 -14.70
CA ALA A 520 3.55 18.12 -14.81
C ALA A 520 2.51 17.71 -15.84
N TRP A 521 1.23 17.85 -15.49
CA TRP A 521 0.10 17.47 -16.32
C TRP A 521 -0.62 18.71 -16.85
N SER A 522 -1.21 18.58 -18.05
CA SER A 522 -2.10 19.62 -18.57
C SER A 522 -3.15 19.05 -19.51
N GLY A 523 -4.30 19.71 -19.52
CA GLY A 523 -5.46 19.30 -20.30
C GLY A 523 -6.23 18.15 -19.67
N ALA A 524 -6.85 17.30 -20.48
CA ALA A 524 -7.71 16.22 -20.00
C ALA A 524 -7.93 15.15 -21.08
N PRO A 525 -8.26 13.90 -20.71
CA PRO A 525 -8.61 12.86 -21.68
C PRO A 525 -9.92 13.19 -22.41
N ASP A 526 -10.19 12.49 -23.50
CA ASP A 526 -11.54 12.46 -24.08
C ASP A 526 -12.51 11.77 -23.09
N THR A 527 -13.81 12.06 -23.13
CA THR A 527 -14.79 11.28 -22.35
C THR A 527 -14.79 9.83 -22.85
N TRP A 528 -14.64 8.88 -21.92
CA TRP A 528 -14.53 7.46 -22.24
C TRP A 528 -15.74 6.95 -23.02
N ASN A 529 -15.44 6.19 -24.06
CA ASN A 529 -16.41 5.41 -24.81
C ASN A 529 -15.75 4.10 -25.23
N ALA A 530 -16.14 2.98 -24.63
CA ALA A 530 -15.53 1.68 -24.90
C ALA A 530 -15.56 1.28 -26.40
N SER A 531 -16.55 1.77 -27.17
CA SER A 531 -16.62 1.51 -28.62
C SER A 531 -15.76 2.46 -29.46
N ASN A 532 -15.30 3.58 -28.90
CA ASN A 532 -14.46 4.58 -29.55
C ASN A 532 -13.70 5.40 -28.48
N PRO A 533 -12.60 4.86 -27.91
CA PRO A 533 -11.99 5.32 -26.65
C PRO A 533 -11.37 6.73 -26.67
N GLY A 534 -11.44 7.46 -27.79
CA GLY A 534 -10.79 8.75 -27.95
C GLY A 534 -9.31 8.62 -28.30
N ALA A 535 -8.68 9.73 -28.64
CA ALA A 535 -7.25 9.78 -28.95
C ALA A 535 -6.44 10.55 -27.89
N ASN A 536 -7.13 11.23 -26.95
CA ASN A 536 -6.51 12.00 -25.87
C ASN A 536 -5.51 13.06 -26.37
N ASN A 537 -5.78 13.65 -27.55
CA ASN A 537 -4.90 14.64 -28.18
C ASN A 537 -4.71 15.94 -27.37
N ASN A 538 -5.49 16.14 -26.31
CA ASN A 538 -5.41 17.30 -25.43
C ASN A 538 -4.92 16.95 -24.02
N LEU A 539 -4.52 15.70 -23.76
CA LEU A 539 -3.96 15.28 -22.47
C LEU A 539 -2.45 15.18 -22.62
N HIS A 540 -1.72 15.99 -21.87
CA HIS A 540 -0.27 16.12 -21.99
C HIS A 540 0.44 15.89 -20.67
N VAL A 541 1.61 15.28 -20.76
CA VAL A 541 2.59 15.16 -19.68
C VAL A 541 3.89 15.84 -20.04
N GLN A 542 4.56 16.44 -19.06
CA GLN A 542 5.92 16.94 -19.16
C GLN A 542 6.76 16.42 -18.01
N VAL A 543 7.94 15.84 -18.30
CA VAL A 543 8.96 15.58 -17.28
C VAL A 543 9.61 16.92 -16.90
N THR A 544 9.51 17.29 -15.62
CA THR A 544 10.03 18.57 -15.10
C THR A 544 11.30 18.40 -14.28
N GLU A 545 11.50 17.22 -13.69
CA GLU A 545 12.69 16.87 -12.92
C GLU A 545 13.08 15.41 -13.18
N TYR A 546 14.37 15.11 -13.00
CA TYR A 546 14.95 13.78 -13.12
C TYR A 546 15.63 13.40 -11.79
N THR A 547 15.73 12.11 -11.53
CA THR A 547 16.30 11.57 -10.29
C THR A 547 17.12 10.31 -10.56
N GLN A 548 17.80 9.84 -9.51
CA GLN A 548 18.43 8.53 -9.36
C GLN A 548 17.73 7.73 -8.25
N ASP A 549 16.42 7.89 -8.10
CA ASP A 549 15.62 7.12 -7.12
C ASP A 549 15.79 5.62 -7.39
N VAL A 550 16.42 4.94 -6.46
CA VAL A 550 16.85 3.55 -6.64
C VAL A 550 15.66 2.59 -6.67
N GLY A 551 14.62 2.85 -5.88
CA GLY A 551 13.44 1.98 -5.80
C GLY A 551 12.56 2.12 -7.03
N VAL A 552 12.30 3.36 -7.47
CA VAL A 552 11.54 3.60 -8.70
C VAL A 552 12.28 3.05 -9.92
N THR A 553 13.61 3.11 -9.93
CA THR A 553 14.44 2.53 -10.99
C THR A 553 14.37 1.00 -11.01
N GLY A 554 14.38 0.35 -9.84
CA GLY A 554 14.18 -1.10 -9.73
C GLY A 554 12.83 -1.53 -10.32
N SER A 555 11.76 -0.84 -9.93
CA SER A 555 10.42 -1.12 -10.48
C SER A 555 10.32 -0.83 -11.98
N LEU A 556 10.97 0.22 -12.47
CA LEU A 556 11.02 0.56 -13.90
C LEU A 556 11.73 -0.53 -14.71
N ALA A 557 12.89 -1.00 -14.23
CA ALA A 557 13.63 -2.09 -14.86
C ALA A 557 12.80 -3.38 -14.86
N ASN A 558 12.07 -3.66 -13.78
CA ASN A 558 11.14 -4.79 -13.68
C ASN A 558 10.01 -4.69 -14.74
N ALA A 559 9.35 -3.53 -14.85
CA ALA A 559 8.31 -3.29 -15.85
C ALA A 559 8.81 -3.50 -17.28
N LEU A 560 9.98 -2.93 -17.61
CA LEU A 560 10.62 -3.07 -18.91
C LEU A 560 11.01 -4.53 -19.21
N SER A 561 11.43 -5.29 -18.19
CA SER A 561 11.79 -6.71 -18.32
C SER A 561 10.58 -7.56 -18.71
N TYR A 562 9.46 -7.44 -17.99
CA TYR A 562 8.23 -8.17 -18.34
C TYR A 562 7.69 -7.76 -19.71
N TYR A 563 7.69 -6.46 -20.03
CA TYR A 563 7.26 -6.00 -21.35
C TYR A 563 8.14 -6.57 -22.47
N ALA A 564 9.47 -6.53 -22.30
CA ALA A 564 10.41 -7.06 -23.28
C ALA A 564 10.25 -8.58 -23.46
N ALA A 565 10.04 -9.33 -22.37
CA ALA A 565 9.79 -10.76 -22.44
C ALA A 565 8.49 -11.10 -23.19
N ALA A 566 7.43 -10.28 -23.02
CA ALA A 566 6.15 -10.46 -23.69
C ALA A 566 6.18 -10.07 -25.19
N SER A 567 6.85 -8.95 -25.51
CA SER A 567 6.83 -8.32 -26.85
C SER A 567 8.00 -8.71 -27.75
N GLY A 568 9.13 -9.09 -27.16
CA GLY A 568 10.42 -9.22 -27.85
C GLY A 568 11.14 -7.90 -28.11
N ASP A 569 10.76 -6.80 -27.43
CA ASP A 569 11.43 -5.50 -27.57
C ASP A 569 12.84 -5.51 -26.93
N THR A 570 13.85 -5.50 -27.79
CA THR A 570 15.26 -5.54 -27.36
C THR A 570 15.74 -4.23 -26.74
N ALA A 571 15.16 -3.07 -27.10
CA ALA A 571 15.58 -1.79 -26.53
C ALA A 571 15.10 -1.65 -25.09
N ALA A 572 13.88 -2.12 -24.80
CA ALA A 572 13.36 -2.25 -23.44
C ALA A 572 14.21 -3.22 -22.61
N GLN A 573 14.56 -4.39 -23.16
CA GLN A 573 15.43 -5.36 -22.50
C GLN A 573 16.80 -4.77 -22.15
N GLU A 574 17.48 -4.16 -23.12
CA GLU A 574 18.81 -3.55 -22.93
C GLU A 574 18.77 -2.40 -21.91
N THR A 575 17.69 -1.60 -21.93
CA THR A 575 17.51 -0.50 -20.96
C THR A 575 17.28 -1.04 -19.55
N ALA A 576 16.46 -2.10 -19.39
CA ALA A 576 16.27 -2.75 -18.10
C ALA A 576 17.59 -3.27 -17.53
N ALA A 577 18.37 -4.00 -18.32
CA ALA A 577 19.68 -4.52 -17.91
C ALA A 577 20.63 -3.40 -17.48
N GLY A 578 20.74 -2.33 -18.27
CA GLY A 578 21.66 -1.24 -17.96
C GLY A 578 21.23 -0.40 -16.76
N LEU A 579 19.92 -0.32 -16.45
CA LEU A 579 19.44 0.27 -15.19
C LEU A 579 19.81 -0.62 -13.99
N LEU A 580 19.68 -1.94 -14.09
CA LEU A 580 20.10 -2.88 -13.03
C LEU A 580 21.61 -2.82 -12.77
N ASP A 581 22.43 -2.80 -13.82
CA ASP A 581 23.88 -2.60 -13.71
C ASP A 581 24.21 -1.27 -12.99
N ALA A 582 23.48 -0.20 -13.34
CA ALA A 582 23.70 1.11 -12.76
C ALA A 582 23.26 1.17 -11.28
N LEU A 583 22.17 0.49 -10.91
CA LEU A 583 21.75 0.32 -9.52
C LEU A 583 22.82 -0.42 -8.72
N MET A 584 23.30 -1.56 -9.20
CA MET A 584 24.30 -2.36 -8.47
C MET A 584 25.63 -1.63 -8.30
N ALA A 585 26.00 -0.75 -9.23
CA ALA A 585 27.16 0.14 -9.09
C ALA A 585 27.01 1.20 -7.96
N ASN A 586 25.81 1.42 -7.44
CA ASN A 586 25.52 2.26 -6.26
C ASN A 586 25.28 1.44 -4.99
N SER A 587 25.79 0.21 -4.92
CA SER A 587 25.73 -0.62 -3.71
C SER A 587 26.66 -0.11 -2.60
N ASP A 588 26.21 -0.18 -1.35
CA ASP A 588 27.01 0.05 -0.15
C ASP A 588 26.89 -1.13 0.84
N ASP A 589 27.26 -0.93 2.10
CA ASP A 589 27.24 -1.98 3.14
C ASP A 589 25.80 -2.39 3.54
N LEU A 590 24.81 -1.52 3.37
CA LEU A 590 23.41 -1.75 3.77
C LEU A 590 22.53 -2.19 2.61
N GLY A 591 22.84 -1.79 1.37
CA GLY A 591 22.03 -2.13 0.21
C GLY A 591 22.49 -1.39 -1.04
N VAL A 592 21.53 -0.81 -1.76
CA VAL A 592 21.73 0.11 -2.88
C VAL A 592 21.08 1.44 -2.57
N ALA A 593 21.85 2.53 -2.56
CA ALA A 593 21.32 3.85 -2.25
C ALA A 593 22.14 4.96 -2.91
N VAL A 594 21.51 6.11 -3.12
CA VAL A 594 22.17 7.33 -3.59
C VAL A 594 21.85 8.50 -2.66
N PRO A 595 22.71 9.52 -2.57
CA PRO A 595 22.40 10.72 -1.80
C PRO A 595 21.22 11.50 -2.38
N GLU A 596 20.22 11.80 -1.56
CA GLU A 596 19.05 12.62 -1.91
C GLU A 596 18.97 13.87 -1.02
N THR A 597 18.77 15.04 -1.63
CA THR A 597 18.66 16.32 -0.92
C THR A 597 17.21 16.60 -0.53
N ARG A 598 16.92 16.68 0.77
CA ARG A 598 15.57 16.87 1.32
C ARG A 598 15.27 18.35 1.56
N ARG A 599 14.97 19.07 0.48
CA ARG A 599 14.63 20.52 0.56
C ARG A 599 13.32 20.76 1.29
N ASP A 600 12.41 19.79 1.21
CA ASP A 600 11.12 19.73 1.87
C ASP A 600 11.22 19.64 3.41
N TYR A 601 12.38 19.29 3.96
CA TYR A 601 12.59 19.29 5.43
C TYR A 601 12.62 20.70 6.04
N ASN A 602 12.44 21.75 5.24
CA ASN A 602 12.13 23.08 5.77
C ASN A 602 10.72 23.15 6.39
N ARG A 603 9.89 22.11 6.17
CA ARG A 603 8.53 21.99 6.69
C ARG A 603 8.43 21.36 8.09
N PHE A 604 9.54 20.96 8.71
CA PHE A 604 9.53 20.53 10.12
C PHE A 604 8.99 21.61 11.07
N ASP A 605 9.16 22.89 10.72
CA ASP A 605 8.63 24.04 11.46
C ASP A 605 7.24 24.51 10.95
N ASP A 606 6.61 23.80 10.01
CA ASP A 606 5.29 24.19 9.49
C ASP A 606 4.22 24.03 10.58
N GLU A 607 3.34 25.02 10.69
CA GLU A 607 2.20 24.99 11.60
C GLU A 607 1.17 23.96 11.13
N ILE A 608 0.76 23.08 12.04
CA ILE A 608 -0.36 22.17 11.84
C ILE A 608 -1.63 22.89 12.26
N TYR A 609 -2.66 22.87 11.40
CA TYR A 609 -3.95 23.40 11.81
C TYR A 609 -4.51 22.65 13.02
N ILE A 610 -4.80 23.35 14.11
CA ILE A 610 -5.54 22.84 15.27
C ILE A 610 -6.75 23.74 15.52
N PRO A 611 -7.98 23.20 15.68
CA PRO A 611 -9.17 24.02 15.88
C PRO A 611 -9.04 24.96 17.09
N ASN A 612 -9.51 26.19 16.94
CA ASN A 612 -9.47 27.18 18.03
C ASN A 612 -10.15 26.67 19.31
N GLY A 613 -9.42 26.67 20.41
CA GLY A 613 -9.90 26.20 21.72
C GLY A 613 -9.79 24.69 21.93
N TRP A 614 -9.33 23.93 20.93
CA TRP A 614 -8.92 22.55 21.10
C TRP A 614 -7.54 22.51 21.80
N SER A 615 -7.35 21.54 22.71
CA SER A 615 -6.08 21.30 23.38
C SER A 615 -6.02 19.85 23.84
N GLY A 616 -4.85 19.24 23.69
CA GLY A 616 -4.56 17.85 24.06
C GLY A 616 -3.07 17.60 24.16
N THR A 617 -2.68 16.35 24.39
CA THR A 617 -1.27 15.96 24.48
C THR A 617 -0.98 14.67 23.72
N MET A 618 0.17 14.63 23.03
CA MET A 618 0.78 13.38 22.57
C MET A 618 1.22 12.53 23.78
N PRO A 619 1.49 11.22 23.62
CA PRO A 619 1.89 10.37 24.73
C PRO A 619 3.17 10.79 25.46
N ASN A 620 4.15 11.35 24.74
CA ASN A 620 5.38 11.90 25.31
C ASN A 620 5.17 13.22 26.10
N GLY A 621 3.96 13.80 26.05
CA GLY A 621 3.60 15.04 26.72
C GLY A 621 3.63 16.29 25.83
N ASP A 622 3.95 16.15 24.55
CA ASP A 622 3.94 17.28 23.60
C ASP A 622 2.54 17.86 23.52
N THR A 623 2.46 19.19 23.59
CA THR A 623 1.18 19.89 23.63
C THR A 623 0.67 20.10 22.21
N ILE A 624 -0.57 19.68 21.98
CA ILE A 624 -1.27 19.88 20.73
C ILE A 624 -2.29 21.01 20.98
N GLU A 625 -2.05 22.18 20.39
CA GLU A 625 -2.91 23.37 20.49
C GLU A 625 -2.69 24.30 19.27
N PRO A 626 -3.52 25.33 19.04
CA PRO A 626 -3.29 26.28 17.94
C PRO A 626 -1.88 26.89 17.99
N GLY A 627 -1.14 26.82 16.87
CA GLY A 627 0.27 27.21 16.77
C GLY A 627 1.27 26.07 16.92
N ALA A 628 0.82 24.84 17.17
CA ALA A 628 1.68 23.65 17.10
C ALA A 628 2.22 23.45 15.68
N THR A 629 3.47 23.02 15.58
CA THR A 629 4.18 22.65 14.34
C THR A 629 4.40 21.14 14.23
N PHE A 630 4.84 20.68 13.05
CA PHE A 630 5.24 19.28 12.84
C PHE A 630 6.24 18.77 13.89
N ASP A 631 7.33 19.50 14.12
CA ASP A 631 8.34 19.19 15.15
C ASP A 631 7.75 19.26 16.58
N SER A 632 6.93 20.27 16.88
CA SER A 632 6.48 20.50 18.26
C SER A 632 5.60 19.40 18.85
N ILE A 633 4.99 18.55 18.02
CA ILE A 633 4.20 17.38 18.43
C ILE A 633 4.93 16.05 18.18
N ARG A 634 6.21 16.13 17.82
CA ARG A 634 7.10 15.00 17.52
C ARG A 634 8.49 15.27 18.09
N THR A 635 8.60 15.80 19.30
CA THR A 635 9.90 16.26 19.82
C THR A 635 10.90 15.12 20.01
N PHE A 636 10.47 13.86 19.93
CA PHE A 636 11.36 12.70 19.87
C PHE A 636 12.35 12.80 18.69
N TYR A 637 12.02 13.53 17.62
CA TYR A 637 12.96 13.79 16.53
C TYR A 637 14.20 14.54 16.99
N GLN A 638 14.12 15.34 18.04
CA GLN A 638 15.27 16.10 18.54
C GLN A 638 16.35 15.21 19.16
N ASP A 639 16.01 13.96 19.48
CA ASP A 639 16.94 12.94 19.96
C ASP A 639 17.52 12.08 18.81
N ASP A 640 17.05 12.26 17.57
CA ASP A 640 17.53 11.54 16.40
C ASP A 640 18.99 11.92 16.04
N PRO A 641 19.86 10.96 15.71
CA PRO A 641 21.27 11.25 15.38
C PRO A 641 21.44 12.20 14.18
N ASP A 642 20.48 12.24 13.25
CA ASP A 642 20.52 13.10 12.07
C ASP A 642 19.78 14.43 12.23
N TRP A 643 19.05 14.63 13.33
CA TRP A 643 18.40 15.89 13.66
C TRP A 643 19.30 17.13 13.55
N PRO A 644 20.58 17.12 13.97
CA PRO A 644 21.44 18.29 13.85
C PRO A 644 21.57 18.84 12.41
N GLN A 645 21.38 17.99 11.40
CA GLN A 645 21.39 18.40 9.99
C GLN A 645 20.12 19.17 9.61
N VAL A 646 18.96 18.71 10.10
CA VAL A 646 17.66 19.36 9.91
C VAL A 646 17.58 20.67 10.70
N GLU A 647 17.97 20.66 11.97
CA GLU A 647 18.03 21.86 12.80
C GLU A 647 18.92 22.94 12.17
N ALA A 648 20.06 22.56 11.59
CA ALA A 648 20.92 23.49 10.88
C ALA A 648 20.22 24.10 9.64
N TYR A 649 19.42 23.32 8.91
CA TYR A 649 18.65 23.80 7.77
C TYR A 649 17.55 24.78 8.18
N LEU A 650 16.77 24.45 9.21
CA LEU A 650 15.74 25.32 9.79
C LEU A 650 16.33 26.65 10.27
N ASN A 651 17.57 26.64 10.78
CA ASN A 651 18.32 27.83 11.17
C ASN A 651 18.97 28.61 9.99
N GLY A 652 18.58 28.33 8.75
CA GLY A 652 19.04 29.03 7.54
C GLY A 652 20.29 28.45 6.88
N GLY A 653 20.68 27.22 7.25
CA GLY A 653 21.73 26.44 6.60
C GLY A 653 21.32 25.89 5.22
N PRO A 654 22.17 25.07 4.58
CA PRO A 654 21.80 24.35 3.37
C PRO A 654 20.81 23.22 3.67
N ALA A 655 20.03 22.80 2.66
CA ALA A 655 19.15 21.63 2.77
C ALA A 655 19.96 20.36 3.10
N PRO A 656 19.46 19.49 4.00
CA PRO A 656 20.15 18.28 4.40
C PRO A 656 20.15 17.25 3.26
N THR A 657 21.11 16.33 3.30
CA THR A 657 21.24 15.25 2.33
C THR A 657 21.34 13.93 3.07
N PHE A 658 20.58 12.95 2.64
CA PHE A 658 20.47 11.63 3.25
C PHE A 658 20.75 10.55 2.21
N THR A 659 21.13 9.38 2.67
CA THR A 659 21.26 8.18 1.84
C THR A 659 20.35 7.13 2.47
N TYR A 660 19.14 6.98 1.93
CA TYR A 660 18.11 6.15 2.55
C TYR A 660 18.08 4.73 2.01
N HIS A 661 17.85 3.80 2.93
CA HIS A 661 17.63 2.39 2.68
C HIS A 661 16.18 2.03 2.97
N ARG A 662 15.26 2.56 2.15
CA ARG A 662 13.83 2.23 2.23
C ARG A 662 13.64 0.75 1.94
N PHE A 663 12.96 0.02 2.81
CA PHE A 663 12.79 -1.43 2.70
C PHE A 663 12.17 -1.83 1.36
N TRP A 664 11.10 -1.14 0.96
CA TRP A 664 10.42 -1.40 -0.31
C TRP A 664 11.36 -1.21 -1.51
N ALA A 665 12.23 -0.19 -1.48
CA ALA A 665 13.14 0.11 -2.58
C ALA A 665 14.19 -1.00 -2.73
N GLN A 666 14.76 -1.47 -1.62
CA GLN A 666 15.72 -2.58 -1.63
C GLN A 666 15.07 -3.88 -2.11
N ALA A 667 13.85 -4.15 -1.65
CA ALA A 667 13.07 -5.31 -2.09
C ALA A 667 12.76 -5.24 -3.59
N ASP A 668 12.32 -4.09 -4.12
CA ASP A 668 11.99 -3.92 -5.54
C ASP A 668 13.23 -4.12 -6.44
N ILE A 669 14.40 -3.60 -6.03
CA ILE A 669 15.67 -3.83 -6.74
C ILE A 669 16.03 -5.32 -6.75
N ALA A 670 15.95 -5.99 -5.60
CA ALA A 670 16.22 -7.42 -5.49
C ALA A 670 15.26 -8.24 -6.38
N ILE A 671 13.95 -7.92 -6.34
CA ILE A 671 12.95 -8.56 -7.19
C ILE A 671 13.30 -8.35 -8.66
N ALA A 672 13.61 -7.13 -9.09
CA ALA A 672 13.94 -6.82 -10.48
C ALA A 672 15.17 -7.58 -11.02
N LEU A 673 16.22 -7.73 -10.20
CA LEU A 673 17.42 -8.53 -10.55
C LEU A 673 17.07 -9.98 -10.84
N SER A 674 16.28 -10.59 -9.94
CA SER A 674 15.88 -11.98 -10.07
C SER A 674 14.85 -12.18 -11.19
N THR A 675 13.91 -11.25 -11.36
CA THR A 675 12.95 -11.23 -12.48
C THR A 675 13.68 -11.20 -13.82
N TYR A 676 14.64 -10.29 -14.01
CA TYR A 676 15.40 -10.22 -15.27
C TYR A 676 16.08 -11.56 -15.57
N THR A 677 16.71 -12.16 -14.56
CA THR A 677 17.37 -13.46 -14.70
C THR A 677 16.38 -14.56 -15.05
N SER A 678 15.22 -14.61 -14.38
CA SER A 678 14.19 -15.60 -14.64
C SER A 678 13.56 -15.49 -16.04
N LEU A 679 13.43 -14.28 -16.58
CA LEU A 679 12.76 -14.07 -17.87
C LEU A 679 13.69 -14.33 -19.06
N PHE A 680 14.99 -14.07 -18.90
CA PHE A 680 15.96 -14.14 -20.01
C PHE A 680 17.04 -15.23 -19.82
N GLY A 681 17.02 -15.95 -18.70
CA GLY A 681 17.86 -17.13 -18.45
C GLY A 681 17.45 -18.36 -19.27
N ASP A 682 18.44 -19.18 -19.64
CA ASP A 682 18.18 -20.50 -20.22
C ASP A 682 17.72 -21.47 -19.11
N ALA A 683 16.50 -22.02 -19.24
CA ALA A 683 15.92 -22.99 -18.30
C ALA A 683 16.53 -24.41 -18.35
#